data_AF-A0A7X8JGY2-F1
#
_entry.id   AF-A0A7X8JGY2-F1
#
_cell.length_a   1.000
_cell.length_b   1.000
_cell.length_c   1.000
_cell.angle_alpha   90.00
_cell.angle_beta   90.00
_cell.angle_gamma   90.00
#
_symmetry.space_group_name_H-M   'P 1'
#
loop_
_entity.id
_entity.type
_entity.pdbx_description
1 polymer ?
#
loop_
_entity_poly.entity_id
_entity_poly.type
_entity_poly.pdbx_seq_one_letter_code
_entity_poly.pdbx_strand_id
1 'polypeptide(L)'
;MTYMVHKSPYGEGAFQTIPLKTDIKVLNVYPDIADSDKLKEWMDAYGNPPGYSMIVDKIGISDFNVNYSSLIKDTEDSYKYDVLFFGSWDGNNGLDLSIGAKTEVDHFIDQGGGCLFGHDTANANKNPNFVALASKYMNMICNDTFSYYGDSNTDSIISVIKKGMLINYPWILPDTITVRASHSTKQFAMGDVWMKFNTNKRNCSLYTYYGGKSGTNNFYLTTWNNAAMIQTGHTSGSATVDEQKVLANTLFYLAQTSEDTEFNDHTAQDLTAPEPVNGEISVATDQDGKVRLSFGAASDNGTSYDYFVDAIDESGNKVSSTQTSATVTTGVSGYAVQIDKNPSSVDPGNSVNCPEPEFYAGSLGSGDYYAHIKAIDGAENVSSIATIPFTVDKTKTVTFETNGGSAVSPIVRDAGTYIDSLPVTSKAGMLFSGWYSDSDLTNEITSPYKVAGDAVLYAAWSPDPTLQDYTLTFSSEGGSPIDPITLIYNSEIPKPTNPVKNGYAFDGWWTGTGGTGTEVTWPYRLTNDTIIYAKWNANEISLPDTEFAAGTYGTEFSADITEAENGTGVYSYVVTEGMLPPGLLLSGTTISGIPESSGSYSFEIIVSDIGSGKAALQDYSITIDKRDITVVADNKSMVYGTAVPELTYTVTSGSEADGDSFTGALGWVVGDGDGDVGDYEINQGTLTLSENYDITPVKGTLTVTKATVSGISFTGSTFTYDGTSKSLYIDGTLPEGVTVSYEGNRQIRSGNYTVKAIFTVNENYNEIDDMTAALKIIRRDDNTNRNIDVIIDGNTVNLGSESISFENGITTSVIALGQQELKQAVDNRDNGTVITVSASKANNRLECQLNGQTVKDMEDKEARLEIETPAATYLLPAVQIDIDTVSEQLGTQVDLKDIDVQLEIIRSPEETARAVEDSARENAFAITVPPVEFSISCTYNNKTVAVERFKGYVERMIAIPEEVDHGRITTGVIVDADGIIRHVPTKVIVKDGSYYAKINSLTNSIYSVIWNPVVFKDAEGHWARDAVNDMGSRLIINGVNGHNIEPDRDITRAEFSSILVRALGLNPGTGSTAFSDVNASEEYSGYIETALKYKLISGFSADKFGPNEKVTREQALSMVSRAMSITGSEPEITANDAVKILSWYEDASQASSYSKSDIAVCIQAGIVNGKPGSILDPKGNITRAEAAVIIRRLLQKSNLI
;
A
#
# COMPACT_ATOMS: atom_id res chain seq x y z
N MET A 1 -14.34 4.10 -9.29
CA MET A 1 -13.94 5.06 -8.25
C MET A 1 -13.52 4.25 -7.03
N THR A 2 -12.33 4.49 -6.50
CA THR A 2 -11.88 3.93 -5.22
C THR A 2 -12.03 5.03 -4.17
N TYR A 3 -12.36 4.67 -2.93
CA TYR A 3 -12.54 5.62 -1.83
C TYR A 3 -11.60 5.26 -0.68
N MET A 4 -10.81 6.24 -0.22
CA MET A 4 -9.93 6.12 0.95
C MET A 4 -10.54 6.89 2.10
N VAL A 5 -10.56 6.34 3.32
CA VAL A 5 -11.16 6.99 4.50
C VAL A 5 -10.06 7.24 5.53
N HIS A 6 -9.55 8.47 5.54
CA HIS A 6 -8.53 8.89 6.49
C HIS A 6 -9.08 8.92 7.92
N LYS A 7 -8.21 8.72 8.92
CA LYS A 7 -8.56 8.75 10.35
C LYS A 7 -7.31 9.03 11.19
N SER A 8 -7.28 10.09 11.99
CA SER A 8 -6.27 10.26 13.03
C SER A 8 -6.70 11.25 14.13
N PRO A 9 -6.32 11.02 15.40
CA PRO A 9 -6.32 12.03 16.45
C PRO A 9 -4.92 12.54 16.83
N TYR A 10 -3.83 11.85 16.41
CA TYR A 10 -2.46 12.11 16.89
C TYR A 10 -1.36 12.20 15.82
N GLY A 11 -1.69 12.02 14.53
CA GLY A 11 -0.77 12.32 13.41
C GLY A 11 0.21 11.22 12.99
N GLU A 12 0.22 10.06 13.64
CA GLU A 12 0.93 8.88 13.14
C GLU A 12 0.10 8.15 12.06
N GLY A 13 0.78 7.61 11.05
CA GLY A 13 0.19 7.32 9.73
C GLY A 13 -0.13 5.85 9.47
N ALA A 14 -1.33 5.41 9.89
CA ALA A 14 -2.02 4.26 9.34
C ALA A 14 -3.32 4.74 8.66
N PHE A 15 -3.58 4.33 7.41
CA PHE A 15 -4.63 4.91 6.57
C PHE A 15 -5.53 3.83 5.97
N GLN A 16 -6.80 3.79 6.39
CA GLN A 16 -7.72 2.73 5.95
C GLN A 16 -8.46 3.12 4.66
N THR A 17 -8.08 2.51 3.55
CA THR A 17 -9.06 2.26 2.49
C THR A 17 -10.09 1.27 3.00
N ILE A 18 -11.39 1.57 2.81
CA ILE A 18 -12.40 0.52 2.71
C ILE A 18 -12.72 0.46 1.21
N PRO A 19 -11.99 -0.36 0.42
CA PRO A 19 -12.34 -0.57 -0.97
C PRO A 19 -13.68 -1.31 -0.98
N LEU A 20 -14.78 -0.57 -1.19
CA LEU A 20 -16.15 -1.09 -1.08
C LEU A 20 -16.36 -2.26 -2.04
N LYS A 21 -16.14 -3.48 -1.55
CA LYS A 21 -16.13 -4.69 -2.37
C LYS A 21 -17.56 -5.09 -2.64
N THR A 22 -18.07 -4.62 -3.77
CA THR A 22 -19.44 -4.86 -4.24
C THR A 22 -19.70 -6.32 -4.55
N ASP A 23 -18.67 -7.00 -5.07
CA ASP A 23 -18.71 -8.35 -5.58
C ASP A 23 -17.73 -9.21 -4.78
N ILE A 24 -18.25 -10.18 -4.03
CA ILE A 24 -17.43 -11.03 -3.13
C ILE A 24 -17.64 -12.52 -3.41
N LYS A 25 -16.56 -13.31 -3.24
CA LYS A 25 -16.60 -14.77 -3.35
C LYS A 25 -16.36 -15.45 -2.01
N VAL A 26 -17.28 -16.32 -1.62
CA VAL A 26 -17.28 -17.02 -0.32
C VAL A 26 -17.20 -18.53 -0.53
N LEU A 27 -16.36 -19.22 0.24
CA LEU A 27 -16.38 -20.69 0.30
C LEU A 27 -17.01 -21.17 1.61
N ASN A 28 -18.15 -21.84 1.52
CA ASN A 28 -18.79 -22.53 2.64
C ASN A 28 -18.14 -23.91 2.84
N VAL A 29 -17.28 -24.04 3.84
CA VAL A 29 -16.70 -25.31 4.30
C VAL A 29 -17.64 -25.91 5.36
N TYR A 30 -18.47 -26.85 4.94
CA TYR A 30 -19.53 -27.44 5.76
C TYR A 30 -19.11 -28.81 6.35
N PRO A 31 -19.57 -29.18 7.55
CA PRO A 31 -19.29 -30.50 8.12
C PRO A 31 -20.05 -31.59 7.35
N ASP A 32 -19.48 -32.79 7.17
CA ASP A 32 -19.98 -33.80 6.23
C ASP A 32 -21.30 -34.51 6.68
N ILE A 33 -22.40 -33.75 6.71
CA ILE A 33 -23.78 -34.14 7.02
C ILE A 33 -24.69 -33.50 5.95
N ALA A 34 -25.77 -34.18 5.56
CA ALA A 34 -26.81 -33.60 4.71
C ALA A 34 -27.44 -32.35 5.36
N ASP A 35 -27.81 -31.37 4.52
CA ASP A 35 -28.43 -30.09 4.91
C ASP A 35 -27.60 -29.16 5.81
N SER A 36 -26.28 -29.39 5.95
CA SER A 36 -25.35 -28.52 6.70
C SER A 36 -24.72 -27.38 5.87
N ASP A 37 -25.03 -27.33 4.58
CA ASP A 37 -24.38 -26.54 3.53
C ASP A 37 -25.16 -25.26 3.16
N LYS A 38 -26.09 -24.85 4.03
CA LYS A 38 -27.21 -23.94 3.73
C LYS A 38 -26.86 -22.48 3.48
N LEU A 39 -25.62 -22.03 3.71
CA LEU A 39 -25.26 -20.64 3.43
C LEU A 39 -25.60 -20.24 1.99
N LYS A 40 -25.36 -21.12 1.01
CA LYS A 40 -25.71 -20.83 -0.39
C LYS A 40 -27.23 -20.63 -0.57
N GLU A 41 -28.04 -21.56 -0.06
CA GLU A 41 -29.51 -21.47 -0.14
C GLU A 41 -30.03 -20.20 0.54
N TRP A 42 -29.42 -19.77 1.65
CA TRP A 42 -29.78 -18.54 2.35
C TRP A 42 -29.47 -17.27 1.57
N MET A 43 -28.26 -17.15 1.00
CA MET A 43 -27.85 -15.96 0.23
C MET A 43 -28.62 -15.88 -1.10
N ASP A 44 -28.77 -17.02 -1.80
CA ASP A 44 -29.52 -17.09 -3.05
C ASP A 44 -31.02 -16.79 -2.86
N ALA A 45 -31.63 -17.15 -1.71
CA ALA A 45 -33.07 -16.99 -1.46
C ALA A 45 -33.50 -15.56 -1.06
N TYR A 46 -32.63 -14.78 -0.41
CA TYR A 46 -32.93 -13.38 -0.07
C TYR A 46 -32.57 -12.41 -1.22
N GLY A 47 -31.60 -12.80 -2.06
CA GLY A 47 -31.13 -12.01 -3.19
C GLY A 47 -30.10 -10.95 -2.78
N ASN A 48 -29.18 -10.64 -3.71
CA ASN A 48 -28.18 -9.60 -3.48
C ASN A 48 -28.83 -8.21 -3.51
N PRO A 49 -28.42 -7.28 -2.61
CA PRO A 49 -28.91 -5.91 -2.65
C PRO A 49 -28.49 -5.18 -3.94
N PRO A 50 -29.19 -4.09 -4.35
CA PRO A 50 -28.91 -3.40 -5.60
C PRO A 50 -27.49 -2.84 -5.66
N GLY A 51 -26.71 -3.28 -6.65
CA GLY A 51 -25.30 -2.89 -6.84
C GLY A 51 -24.27 -3.83 -6.18
N TYR A 52 -24.69 -4.97 -5.66
CA TYR A 52 -23.81 -5.95 -4.99
C TYR A 52 -23.98 -7.35 -5.59
N SER A 53 -22.96 -8.20 -5.44
CA SER A 53 -23.08 -9.64 -5.67
C SER A 53 -22.30 -10.45 -4.64
N MET A 54 -22.84 -11.62 -4.29
CA MET A 54 -22.15 -12.64 -3.51
C MET A 54 -22.22 -13.96 -4.27
N ILE A 55 -21.06 -14.60 -4.46
CA ILE A 55 -20.96 -15.96 -5.00
C ILE A 55 -20.53 -16.88 -3.86
N VAL A 56 -21.46 -17.67 -3.34
CA VAL A 56 -21.18 -18.74 -2.38
C VAL A 56 -20.93 -20.04 -3.15
N ASP A 57 -19.71 -20.57 -3.08
CA ASP A 57 -19.40 -21.97 -3.38
C ASP A 57 -19.42 -22.80 -2.09
N LYS A 58 -19.43 -24.14 -2.19
CA LYS A 58 -19.53 -25.03 -1.02
C LYS A 58 -18.68 -26.30 -1.17
N ILE A 59 -18.10 -26.77 -0.06
CA ILE A 59 -17.34 -28.02 -0.01
C ILE A 59 -17.42 -28.68 1.39
N GLY A 60 -17.40 -30.02 1.43
CA GLY A 60 -17.31 -30.78 2.66
C GLY A 60 -15.94 -30.63 3.33
N ILE A 61 -15.91 -30.53 4.66
CA ILE A 61 -14.66 -30.34 5.43
C ILE A 61 -13.68 -31.51 5.24
N SER A 62 -14.15 -32.74 4.99
CA SER A 62 -13.26 -33.86 4.64
C SER A 62 -12.52 -33.64 3.32
N ASP A 63 -13.19 -33.13 2.28
CA ASP A 63 -12.56 -32.84 0.98
C ASP A 63 -11.64 -31.62 1.07
N PHE A 64 -12.02 -30.60 1.85
CA PHE A 64 -11.19 -29.44 2.17
C PHE A 64 -9.89 -29.86 2.88
N ASN A 65 -9.99 -30.73 3.89
CA ASN A 65 -8.86 -31.21 4.66
C ASN A 65 -7.80 -31.98 3.86
N VAL A 66 -8.14 -32.46 2.65
CA VAL A 66 -7.24 -33.15 1.72
C VAL A 66 -6.72 -32.22 0.61
N ASN A 67 -7.55 -31.30 0.10
CA ASN A 67 -7.24 -30.53 -1.12
C ASN A 67 -7.14 -29.01 -0.90
N TYR A 68 -7.14 -28.54 0.36
CA TYR A 68 -7.27 -27.13 0.78
C TYR A 68 -6.63 -26.11 -0.17
N SER A 69 -5.33 -26.22 -0.45
CA SER A 69 -4.58 -25.23 -1.24
C SER A 69 -5.09 -25.13 -2.69
N SER A 70 -5.20 -26.25 -3.42
CA SER A 70 -5.67 -26.25 -4.82
C SER A 70 -7.17 -25.91 -4.97
N LEU A 71 -7.95 -26.07 -3.90
CA LEU A 71 -9.34 -25.59 -3.85
C LEU A 71 -9.40 -24.06 -3.78
N ILE A 72 -8.67 -23.45 -2.85
CA ILE A 72 -8.78 -22.01 -2.54
C ILE A 72 -7.83 -21.10 -3.33
N LYS A 73 -6.78 -21.65 -3.96
CA LYS A 73 -5.87 -20.94 -4.87
C LYS A 73 -6.02 -21.37 -6.31
N ASP A 74 -5.76 -20.47 -7.25
CA ASP A 74 -5.72 -20.74 -8.69
C ASP A 74 -4.37 -21.30 -9.17
N THR A 75 -4.17 -21.37 -10.49
CA THR A 75 -2.96 -21.88 -11.12
C THR A 75 -1.74 -20.96 -10.98
N GLU A 76 -1.92 -19.77 -10.39
CA GLU A 76 -0.89 -18.75 -10.14
C GLU A 76 -0.67 -18.55 -8.62
N ASP A 77 -1.05 -19.56 -7.82
CA ASP A 77 -1.04 -19.60 -6.34
C ASP A 77 -1.88 -18.49 -5.66
N SER A 78 -2.72 -17.78 -6.42
CA SER A 78 -3.50 -16.65 -5.93
C SER A 78 -4.84 -17.07 -5.35
N TYR A 79 -5.25 -16.48 -4.22
CA TYR A 79 -6.50 -16.84 -3.55
C TYR A 79 -7.75 -16.42 -4.34
N LYS A 80 -8.58 -17.43 -4.67
CA LYS A 80 -9.84 -17.36 -5.41
C LYS A 80 -11.02 -16.79 -4.62
N TYR A 81 -10.92 -16.78 -3.30
CA TYR A 81 -12.01 -16.43 -2.38
C TYR A 81 -11.62 -15.22 -1.53
N ASP A 82 -12.64 -14.47 -1.10
CA ASP A 82 -12.49 -13.31 -0.20
C ASP A 82 -12.79 -13.69 1.25
N VAL A 83 -13.72 -14.65 1.45
CA VAL A 83 -14.09 -15.15 2.77
C VAL A 83 -14.21 -16.68 2.78
N LEU A 84 -13.64 -17.32 3.80
CA LEU A 84 -13.93 -18.71 4.14
C LEU A 84 -14.95 -18.74 5.29
N PHE A 85 -16.00 -19.55 5.14
CA PHE A 85 -16.99 -19.78 6.20
C PHE A 85 -16.92 -21.22 6.67
N PHE A 86 -16.73 -21.43 7.97
CA PHE A 86 -16.61 -22.74 8.59
C PHE A 86 -17.80 -23.02 9.51
N GLY A 87 -18.60 -24.03 9.18
CA GLY A 87 -19.63 -24.60 10.05
C GLY A 87 -20.92 -23.76 10.20
N SER A 88 -22.07 -24.38 9.92
CA SER A 88 -23.40 -23.80 10.18
C SER A 88 -24.38 -24.79 10.84
N TRP A 89 -23.83 -25.75 11.59
CA TRP A 89 -24.56 -26.93 12.07
C TRP A 89 -24.13 -27.36 13.48
N ASP A 90 -25.11 -27.77 14.28
CA ASP A 90 -24.98 -28.24 15.67
C ASP A 90 -23.82 -29.24 15.84
N GLY A 91 -22.87 -28.88 16.69
CA GLY A 91 -21.69 -29.66 17.06
C GLY A 91 -20.67 -29.92 15.93
N ASN A 92 -20.79 -29.26 14.77
CA ASN A 92 -19.91 -29.37 13.59
C ASN A 92 -19.55 -30.81 13.15
N ASN A 93 -20.44 -31.79 13.37
CA ASN A 93 -20.18 -33.24 13.24
C ASN A 93 -18.97 -33.77 14.06
N GLY A 94 -18.41 -32.97 14.97
CA GLY A 94 -17.12 -33.25 15.62
C GLY A 94 -15.91 -33.24 14.68
N LEU A 95 -16.02 -32.64 13.50
CA LEU A 95 -14.94 -32.55 12.52
C LEU A 95 -14.14 -31.25 12.72
N ASP A 96 -12.82 -31.37 12.64
CA ASP A 96 -11.83 -30.29 12.77
C ASP A 96 -11.02 -30.14 11.47
N LEU A 97 -10.25 -29.05 11.34
CA LEU A 97 -9.30 -28.91 10.24
C LEU A 97 -8.14 -29.91 10.35
N SER A 98 -7.60 -30.37 9.22
CA SER A 98 -6.29 -31.01 9.18
C SER A 98 -5.19 -29.97 9.46
N ILE A 99 -3.99 -30.40 9.90
CA ILE A 99 -2.92 -29.45 10.21
C ILE A 99 -2.50 -28.63 8.97
N GLY A 100 -2.47 -29.25 7.79
CA GLY A 100 -2.21 -28.56 6.52
C GLY A 100 -3.31 -27.55 6.16
N ALA A 101 -4.57 -27.93 6.31
CA ALA A 101 -5.70 -27.01 6.09
C ALA A 101 -5.71 -25.86 7.11
N LYS A 102 -5.40 -26.12 8.39
CA LYS A 102 -5.22 -25.09 9.42
C LYS A 102 -4.11 -24.11 9.04
N THR A 103 -2.98 -24.60 8.52
CA THR A 103 -1.85 -23.75 8.11
C THR A 103 -2.17 -22.91 6.88
N GLU A 104 -2.86 -23.45 5.87
CA GLU A 104 -3.28 -22.64 4.72
C GLU A 104 -4.41 -21.66 5.07
N VAL A 105 -5.26 -21.96 6.06
CA VAL A 105 -6.21 -20.98 6.63
C VAL A 105 -5.48 -19.89 7.43
N ASP A 106 -4.40 -20.24 8.14
CA ASP A 106 -3.48 -19.27 8.75
C ASP A 106 -2.90 -18.34 7.68
N HIS A 107 -2.34 -18.89 6.60
CA HIS A 107 -1.83 -18.12 5.46
C HIS A 107 -2.90 -17.30 4.76
N PHE A 108 -4.14 -17.77 4.67
CA PHE A 108 -5.24 -17.04 4.05
C PHE A 108 -5.58 -15.78 4.84
N ILE A 109 -5.69 -15.87 6.17
CA ILE A 109 -5.95 -14.72 7.04
C ILE A 109 -4.71 -13.80 7.12
N ASP A 110 -3.51 -14.37 7.20
CA ASP A 110 -2.23 -13.62 7.18
C ASP A 110 -1.92 -12.98 5.79
N GLN A 111 -2.74 -13.24 4.77
CA GLN A 111 -2.77 -12.51 3.48
C GLN A 111 -4.06 -11.67 3.30
N GLY A 112 -4.74 -11.36 4.41
CA GLY A 112 -5.89 -10.45 4.48
C GLY A 112 -7.26 -11.08 4.21
N GLY A 113 -7.34 -12.39 3.93
CA GLY A 113 -8.59 -13.10 3.66
C GLY A 113 -9.48 -13.24 4.89
N GLY A 114 -10.78 -13.00 4.74
CA GLY A 114 -11.72 -13.00 5.85
C GLY A 114 -12.13 -14.41 6.31
N CYS A 115 -12.26 -14.66 7.61
CA CYS A 115 -12.72 -15.97 8.11
C CYS A 115 -13.89 -15.88 9.09
N LEU A 116 -15.03 -16.46 8.70
CA LEU A 116 -16.21 -16.57 9.55
C LEU A 116 -16.32 -17.99 10.11
N PHE A 117 -16.51 -18.10 11.42
CA PHE A 117 -16.62 -19.37 12.13
C PHE A 117 -18.00 -19.47 12.80
N GLY A 118 -18.75 -20.53 12.51
CA GLY A 118 -19.87 -20.94 13.32
C GLY A 118 -19.38 -21.45 14.67
N HIS A 119 -20.08 -21.09 15.74
CA HIS A 119 -19.63 -21.35 17.11
C HIS A 119 -19.25 -22.81 17.43
N ASP A 120 -19.96 -23.80 16.90
CA ASP A 120 -19.66 -25.21 17.16
C ASP A 120 -18.35 -25.73 16.54
N THR A 121 -17.67 -24.93 15.71
CA THR A 121 -16.32 -25.25 15.22
C THR A 121 -15.27 -25.21 16.33
N ALA A 122 -15.31 -24.23 17.23
CA ALA A 122 -14.26 -23.95 18.22
C ALA A 122 -14.55 -24.60 19.59
N ASN A 123 -14.75 -25.93 19.61
CA ASN A 123 -15.04 -26.66 20.84
C ASN A 123 -13.76 -27.17 21.52
N ALA A 124 -13.44 -26.63 22.70
CA ALA A 124 -12.20 -26.89 23.47
C ALA A 124 -11.81 -28.36 23.67
N ASN A 125 -12.75 -29.30 23.60
CA ASN A 125 -12.51 -30.73 23.87
C ASN A 125 -12.60 -31.62 22.62
N LYS A 126 -12.74 -31.03 21.43
CA LYS A 126 -12.95 -31.75 20.17
C LYS A 126 -12.14 -31.19 18.99
N ASN A 127 -11.95 -29.87 18.94
CA ASN A 127 -11.51 -29.16 17.75
C ASN A 127 -10.29 -28.27 18.02
N PRO A 128 -9.12 -28.85 18.38
CA PRO A 128 -7.92 -28.08 18.73
C PRO A 128 -7.46 -27.11 17.63
N ASN A 129 -7.64 -27.43 16.34
CA ASN A 129 -7.17 -26.57 15.25
C ASN A 129 -8.08 -25.34 15.05
N PHE A 130 -9.41 -25.50 15.09
CA PHE A 130 -10.33 -24.36 15.16
C PHE A 130 -10.14 -23.53 16.45
N VAL A 131 -9.84 -24.15 17.58
CA VAL A 131 -9.55 -23.43 18.84
C VAL A 131 -8.24 -22.62 18.77
N ALA A 132 -7.21 -23.15 18.10
CA ALA A 132 -5.98 -22.42 17.84
C ALA A 132 -6.22 -21.18 16.94
N LEU A 133 -6.99 -21.33 15.86
CA LEU A 133 -7.41 -20.21 15.01
C LEU A 133 -8.25 -19.19 15.79
N ALA A 134 -9.20 -19.64 16.62
CA ALA A 134 -10.02 -18.76 17.46
C ALA A 134 -9.20 -17.97 18.49
N SER A 135 -8.13 -18.56 19.03
CA SER A 135 -7.24 -17.89 19.97
C SER A 135 -6.22 -16.97 19.28
N LYS A 136 -5.73 -17.30 18.07
CA LYS A 136 -4.82 -16.43 17.27
C LYS A 136 -5.57 -15.23 16.67
N TYR A 137 -6.71 -15.47 16.04
CA TYR A 137 -7.40 -14.46 15.23
C TYR A 137 -8.62 -13.82 15.88
N MET A 138 -9.43 -14.56 16.64
CA MET A 138 -10.71 -14.05 17.17
C MET A 138 -10.62 -13.50 18.62
N ASN A 139 -9.40 -13.34 19.14
CA ASN A 139 -9.11 -12.92 20.53
C ASN A 139 -10.01 -13.62 21.58
N MET A 140 -10.07 -14.95 21.50
CA MET A 140 -11.05 -15.76 22.23
C MET A 140 -10.40 -16.81 23.11
N ILE A 141 -10.93 -17.01 24.32
CA ILE A 141 -10.58 -18.15 25.18
C ILE A 141 -11.65 -19.23 25.03
N CYS A 142 -11.26 -20.40 24.54
CA CYS A 142 -12.14 -21.58 24.48
C CYS A 142 -11.86 -22.50 25.69
N ASN A 143 -12.85 -22.71 26.56
CA ASN A 143 -12.74 -23.54 27.77
C ASN A 143 -14.12 -24.00 28.28
N ASP A 144 -14.18 -25.20 28.88
CA ASP A 144 -15.40 -25.85 29.41
C ASP A 144 -16.18 -25.02 30.45
N THR A 145 -15.56 -24.03 31.08
CA THR A 145 -16.18 -23.21 32.13
C THR A 145 -17.20 -22.18 31.65
N PHE A 146 -17.12 -21.77 30.38
CA PHE A 146 -17.92 -20.66 29.86
C PHE A 146 -19.17 -21.18 29.17
N SER A 147 -20.36 -20.70 29.53
CA SER A 147 -21.58 -20.96 28.76
C SER A 147 -22.66 -19.92 29.04
N TYR A 148 -23.27 -19.37 27.99
CA TYR A 148 -24.44 -18.52 28.06
C TYR A 148 -25.45 -19.00 27.01
N TYR A 149 -26.71 -19.18 27.41
CA TYR A 149 -27.74 -19.75 26.54
C TYR A 149 -28.83 -18.71 26.28
N GLY A 150 -29.23 -18.52 25.02
CA GLY A 150 -30.43 -17.74 24.69
C GLY A 150 -31.71 -18.43 25.17
N ASP A 151 -32.82 -18.20 24.46
CA ASP A 151 -33.93 -19.15 24.59
C ASP A 151 -33.59 -20.41 23.79
N SER A 152 -33.44 -21.54 24.49
CA SER A 152 -33.14 -22.83 23.87
C SER A 152 -34.40 -23.61 23.45
N ASN A 153 -35.59 -23.04 23.62
CA ASN A 153 -36.87 -23.71 23.42
C ASN A 153 -37.77 -23.01 22.37
N THR A 154 -37.47 -21.74 22.05
CA THR A 154 -38.07 -20.96 20.95
C THR A 154 -36.99 -20.11 20.27
N ASP A 155 -37.36 -19.35 19.23
CA ASP A 155 -36.47 -18.33 18.67
C ASP A 155 -35.92 -17.39 19.77
N SER A 156 -34.65 -17.04 19.65
CA SER A 156 -33.90 -16.23 20.59
C SER A 156 -33.89 -14.76 20.18
N ILE A 157 -33.89 -13.87 21.18
CA ILE A 157 -33.82 -12.42 20.97
C ILE A 157 -32.42 -11.93 21.35
N ILE A 158 -31.77 -11.25 20.41
CA ILE A 158 -30.46 -10.62 20.60
C ILE A 158 -30.59 -9.11 20.40
N SER A 159 -29.76 -8.32 21.08
CA SER A 159 -29.64 -6.89 20.85
C SER A 159 -28.27 -6.52 20.26
N VAL A 160 -28.29 -5.58 19.33
CA VAL A 160 -27.11 -4.92 18.77
C VAL A 160 -26.54 -3.96 19.82
N ILE A 161 -25.25 -4.05 20.11
CA ILE A 161 -24.57 -3.23 21.14
C ILE A 161 -23.42 -2.37 20.59
N LYS A 162 -22.81 -2.75 19.46
CA LYS A 162 -21.85 -1.92 18.71
C LYS A 162 -22.52 -1.43 17.42
N LYS A 163 -22.24 -0.21 16.98
CA LYS A 163 -22.75 0.37 15.71
C LYS A 163 -21.59 0.61 14.75
N GLY A 164 -21.83 0.46 13.45
CA GLY A 164 -20.79 0.56 12.42
C GLY A 164 -21.19 -0.14 11.12
N MET A 165 -20.23 -0.33 10.21
CA MET A 165 -20.45 -0.91 8.88
C MET A 165 -21.21 -2.24 8.93
N LEU A 166 -20.80 -3.18 9.80
CA LEU A 166 -21.43 -4.50 9.96
C LEU A 166 -22.94 -4.43 10.28
N ILE A 167 -23.40 -3.37 10.94
CA ILE A 167 -24.83 -3.19 11.29
C ILE A 167 -25.64 -2.52 10.16
N ASN A 168 -24.97 -1.78 9.29
CA ASN A 168 -25.60 -0.88 8.32
C ASN A 168 -25.42 -1.32 6.85
N TYR A 169 -24.53 -2.28 6.57
CA TYR A 169 -24.08 -2.61 5.22
C TYR A 169 -23.93 -4.14 4.99
N PRO A 170 -24.41 -4.66 3.84
CA PRO A 170 -25.22 -3.96 2.84
C PRO A 170 -26.69 -3.80 3.26
N TRP A 171 -27.12 -4.40 4.37
CA TRP A 171 -28.46 -4.23 4.95
C TRP A 171 -28.41 -3.47 6.29
N ILE A 172 -29.38 -2.59 6.52
CA ILE A 172 -29.57 -1.95 7.83
C ILE A 172 -30.29 -2.93 8.77
N LEU A 173 -29.63 -3.33 9.85
CA LEU A 173 -30.15 -4.24 10.87
C LEU A 173 -30.88 -3.48 11.99
N PRO A 174 -31.99 -4.01 12.54
CA PRO A 174 -32.69 -3.42 13.67
C PRO A 174 -31.90 -3.59 14.99
N ASP A 175 -32.17 -2.74 15.98
CA ASP A 175 -31.52 -2.78 17.30
C ASP A 175 -31.75 -4.09 18.07
N THR A 176 -32.82 -4.81 17.72
CA THR A 176 -33.20 -6.09 18.30
C THR A 176 -33.55 -7.06 17.17
N ILE A 177 -32.87 -8.19 17.14
CA ILE A 177 -32.96 -9.19 16.08
C ILE A 177 -33.52 -10.49 16.67
N THR A 178 -34.40 -11.16 15.92
CA THR A 178 -34.89 -12.51 16.26
C THR A 178 -34.09 -13.53 15.46
N VAL A 179 -33.35 -14.39 16.15
CA VAL A 179 -32.51 -15.47 15.60
C VAL A 179 -33.04 -16.82 16.08
N ARG A 180 -32.56 -17.93 15.49
CA ARG A 180 -32.93 -19.27 15.98
C ARG A 180 -32.43 -19.55 17.40
N ALA A 181 -33.05 -20.55 18.04
CA ALA A 181 -32.66 -21.01 19.38
C ALA A 181 -31.16 -21.34 19.41
N SER A 182 -30.36 -20.61 20.20
CA SER A 182 -28.90 -20.70 20.17
C SER A 182 -28.24 -20.31 21.50
N HIS A 183 -26.91 -20.46 21.58
CA HIS A 183 -26.08 -20.33 22.76
C HIS A 183 -24.63 -19.99 22.41
N SER A 184 -23.90 -19.32 23.31
CA SER A 184 -22.44 -19.25 23.31
C SER A 184 -21.88 -20.23 24.33
N THR A 185 -21.39 -21.39 23.87
CA THR A 185 -20.85 -22.45 24.74
C THR A 185 -19.35 -22.64 24.57
N LYS A 186 -18.69 -22.85 25.71
CA LYS A 186 -17.24 -23.01 25.88
C LYS A 186 -16.39 -21.83 25.42
N GLN A 187 -17.00 -20.65 25.24
CA GLN A 187 -16.35 -19.49 24.61
C GLN A 187 -16.43 -18.27 25.52
N PHE A 188 -15.32 -17.53 25.59
CA PHE A 188 -15.22 -16.21 26.21
C PHE A 188 -14.53 -15.28 25.20
N ALA A 189 -15.32 -14.41 24.59
CA ALA A 189 -14.86 -13.46 23.59
C ALA A 189 -14.21 -12.25 24.28
N MET A 190 -13.03 -11.86 23.81
CA MET A 190 -12.35 -10.61 24.21
C MET A 190 -12.12 -9.70 22.99
N GLY A 191 -12.60 -10.10 21.81
CA GLY A 191 -12.73 -9.25 20.64
C GLY A 191 -13.99 -8.38 20.66
N ASP A 192 -14.29 -7.76 19.53
CA ASP A 192 -15.35 -6.79 19.38
C ASP A 192 -16.74 -7.45 19.29
N VAL A 193 -17.48 -7.44 20.39
CA VAL A 193 -18.82 -8.02 20.49
C VAL A 193 -19.86 -7.07 19.91
N TRP A 194 -20.41 -7.41 18.74
CA TRP A 194 -21.44 -6.61 18.07
C TRP A 194 -22.84 -6.82 18.61
N MET A 195 -23.14 -8.04 19.08
CA MET A 195 -24.50 -8.47 19.45
C MET A 195 -24.44 -9.42 20.66
N LYS A 196 -25.44 -9.36 21.56
CA LYS A 196 -25.54 -10.23 22.76
C LYS A 196 -26.95 -10.81 22.93
N PHE A 197 -27.07 -11.93 23.65
CA PHE A 197 -28.36 -12.51 24.01
C PHE A 197 -29.04 -11.72 25.13
N ASN A 198 -30.37 -11.53 25.02
CA ASN A 198 -31.14 -10.73 25.97
C ASN A 198 -31.66 -11.51 27.19
N THR A 199 -31.58 -12.86 27.17
CA THR A 199 -32.02 -13.70 28.30
C THR A 199 -31.14 -14.93 28.44
N ASN A 200 -30.80 -15.32 29.68
CA ASN A 200 -30.13 -16.58 30.00
C ASN A 200 -31.12 -17.63 30.51
N LYS A 201 -31.69 -18.48 29.63
CA LYS A 201 -32.75 -19.41 30.06
C LYS A 201 -32.27 -20.64 30.83
N ARG A 202 -30.95 -20.91 30.88
CA ARG A 202 -30.37 -22.00 31.68
C ARG A 202 -29.75 -21.56 33.01
N ASN A 203 -29.84 -20.27 33.36
CA ASN A 203 -29.23 -19.66 34.55
C ASN A 203 -27.72 -19.97 34.70
N CYS A 204 -27.00 -20.07 33.57
CA CYS A 204 -25.55 -20.27 33.59
C CYS A 204 -24.82 -18.98 34.00
N SER A 205 -23.63 -19.10 34.58
CA SER A 205 -22.83 -17.94 35.01
C SER A 205 -22.54 -16.99 33.85
N LEU A 206 -22.86 -15.71 34.03
CA LEU A 206 -22.30 -14.64 33.21
C LEU A 206 -20.88 -14.35 33.70
N TYR A 207 -19.91 -14.45 32.80
CA TYR A 207 -18.55 -14.02 32.99
C TYR A 207 -18.32 -12.74 32.18
N THR A 208 -17.76 -11.72 32.83
CA THR A 208 -17.26 -10.49 32.18
C THR A 208 -15.76 -10.27 32.40
N TYR A 209 -15.12 -11.15 33.17
CA TYR A 209 -13.70 -11.08 33.50
C TYR A 209 -13.15 -12.48 33.76
N TYR A 210 -11.97 -12.80 33.23
CA TYR A 210 -11.30 -14.08 33.46
C TYR A 210 -9.78 -13.96 33.32
N GLY A 211 -9.02 -14.56 34.25
CA GLY A 211 -7.57 -14.70 34.12
C GLY A 211 -6.78 -13.38 34.00
N GLY A 212 -7.33 -12.26 34.46
CA GLY A 212 -6.75 -10.93 34.31
C GLY A 212 -7.35 -10.08 33.18
N LYS A 213 -8.15 -10.68 32.28
CA LYS A 213 -8.67 -10.04 31.07
C LYS A 213 -10.18 -9.75 31.14
N SER A 214 -10.59 -8.62 30.59
CA SER A 214 -12.00 -8.29 30.32
C SER A 214 -12.49 -9.00 29.05
N GLY A 215 -13.81 -9.16 28.91
CA GLY A 215 -14.46 -9.85 27.79
C GLY A 215 -15.87 -10.30 28.17
N THR A 216 -16.49 -11.23 27.43
CA THR A 216 -17.72 -11.89 27.90
C THR A 216 -17.97 -13.27 27.30
N ASN A 217 -18.71 -14.11 28.03
CA ASN A 217 -19.35 -15.30 27.47
C ASN A 217 -20.79 -15.05 26.95
N ASN A 218 -21.35 -13.83 27.05
CA ASN A 218 -22.62 -13.47 26.41
C ASN A 218 -22.41 -12.67 25.13
N PHE A 219 -22.17 -13.38 24.02
CA PHE A 219 -22.11 -12.80 22.68
C PHE A 219 -22.89 -13.67 21.69
N TYR A 220 -23.45 -13.04 20.66
CA TYR A 220 -24.02 -13.69 19.47
C TYR A 220 -23.10 -13.55 18.24
N LEU A 221 -22.40 -12.42 18.14
CA LEU A 221 -21.42 -12.14 17.10
C LEU A 221 -20.25 -11.35 17.70
N THR A 222 -19.03 -11.78 17.41
CA THR A 222 -17.79 -11.08 17.76
C THR A 222 -16.82 -11.08 16.57
N THR A 223 -16.08 -10.00 16.38
CA THR A 223 -15.02 -9.85 15.36
C THR A 223 -13.65 -9.61 16.02
N TRP A 224 -12.56 -9.97 15.33
CA TRP A 224 -11.18 -9.53 15.59
C TRP A 224 -10.26 -9.98 14.43
N ASN A 225 -9.20 -9.22 14.11
CA ASN A 225 -8.16 -9.57 13.12
C ASN A 225 -8.67 -10.24 11.81
N ASN A 226 -9.57 -9.56 11.09
CA ASN A 226 -10.35 -10.04 9.94
C ASN A 226 -10.96 -11.47 10.06
N ALA A 227 -11.29 -11.88 11.27
CA ALA A 227 -12.05 -13.08 11.59
C ALA A 227 -13.27 -12.75 12.46
N ALA A 228 -14.28 -13.64 12.46
CA ALA A 228 -15.46 -13.48 13.29
C ALA A 228 -16.06 -14.82 13.73
N MET A 229 -16.67 -14.84 14.92
CA MET A 229 -17.47 -15.98 15.38
C MET A 229 -18.93 -15.60 15.54
N ILE A 230 -19.82 -16.40 14.95
CA ILE A 230 -21.27 -16.21 15.00
C ILE A 230 -21.98 -17.44 15.58
N GLN A 231 -22.94 -17.20 16.47
CA GLN A 231 -23.72 -18.22 17.17
C GLN A 231 -24.93 -18.70 16.33
N THR A 232 -24.74 -18.96 15.04
CA THR A 232 -25.80 -19.45 14.11
C THR A 232 -25.85 -20.99 14.03
N GLY A 233 -26.89 -21.54 13.38
CA GLY A 233 -26.90 -22.93 12.89
C GLY A 233 -27.38 -24.01 13.87
N HIS A 234 -27.54 -23.68 15.15
CA HIS A 234 -27.95 -24.57 16.28
C HIS A 234 -29.40 -25.12 16.16
N THR A 235 -30.04 -25.07 14.99
CA THR A 235 -31.36 -25.66 14.72
C THR A 235 -31.39 -26.49 13.43
N SER A 236 -30.41 -27.38 13.27
CA SER A 236 -30.24 -28.23 12.07
C SER A 236 -30.17 -27.40 10.78
N GLY A 237 -29.26 -26.42 10.72
CA GLY A 237 -29.05 -25.63 9.51
C GLY A 237 -30.26 -24.74 9.15
N SER A 238 -30.98 -24.23 10.16
CA SER A 238 -32.03 -23.22 9.99
C SER A 238 -31.61 -21.88 10.58
N ALA A 239 -31.98 -20.79 9.90
CA ALA A 239 -31.76 -19.40 10.28
C ALA A 239 -33.03 -18.57 10.01
N THR A 240 -33.22 -17.44 10.71
CA THR A 240 -34.28 -16.48 10.38
C THR A 240 -33.87 -15.55 9.23
N VAL A 241 -34.82 -14.81 8.65
CA VAL A 241 -34.52 -13.82 7.58
C VAL A 241 -33.60 -12.70 8.09
N ASP A 242 -33.72 -12.29 9.35
CA ASP A 242 -32.82 -11.27 9.91
C ASP A 242 -31.46 -11.85 10.30
N GLU A 243 -31.40 -13.11 10.75
CA GLU A 243 -30.16 -13.87 10.96
C GLU A 243 -29.37 -14.06 9.65
N GLN A 244 -30.07 -14.29 8.54
CA GLN A 244 -29.46 -14.32 7.20
C GLN A 244 -28.86 -12.95 6.80
N LYS A 245 -29.47 -11.83 7.19
CA LYS A 245 -28.86 -10.50 6.98
C LYS A 245 -27.63 -10.29 7.86
N VAL A 246 -27.64 -10.76 9.11
CA VAL A 246 -26.44 -10.73 9.98
C VAL A 246 -25.29 -11.49 9.31
N LEU A 247 -25.56 -12.69 8.77
CA LEU A 247 -24.58 -13.46 8.00
C LEU A 247 -24.10 -12.69 6.76
N ALA A 248 -25.01 -12.19 5.92
CA ALA A 248 -24.65 -11.45 4.72
C ALA A 248 -23.78 -10.21 5.02
N ASN A 249 -24.19 -9.39 5.98
CA ASN A 249 -23.43 -8.24 6.45
C ASN A 249 -22.05 -8.63 7.00
N THR A 250 -21.95 -9.71 7.76
CA THR A 250 -20.67 -10.18 8.33
C THR A 250 -19.73 -10.67 7.23
N LEU A 251 -20.24 -11.41 6.23
CA LEU A 251 -19.46 -11.86 5.06
C LEU A 251 -18.97 -10.67 4.23
N PHE A 252 -19.84 -9.68 3.96
CA PHE A 252 -19.42 -8.45 3.28
C PHE A 252 -18.39 -7.66 4.09
N TYR A 253 -18.57 -7.51 5.41
CA TYR A 253 -17.62 -6.85 6.30
C TYR A 253 -16.24 -7.55 6.27
N LEU A 254 -16.18 -8.88 6.39
CA LEU A 254 -14.93 -9.66 6.36
C LEU A 254 -14.24 -9.68 4.98
N ALA A 255 -14.99 -9.42 3.90
CA ALA A 255 -14.45 -9.25 2.56
C ALA A 255 -13.81 -7.86 2.31
N GLN A 256 -13.95 -6.91 3.25
CA GLN A 256 -13.31 -5.59 3.13
C GLN A 256 -11.86 -5.67 3.68
N THR A 257 -10.93 -6.05 2.81
CA THR A 257 -9.51 -6.25 3.15
C THR A 257 -8.78 -4.92 3.43
N SER A 258 -7.94 -4.88 4.47
CA SER A 258 -7.01 -3.78 4.80
C SER A 258 -5.57 -4.30 4.80
N GLU A 259 -4.58 -3.43 4.61
CA GLU A 259 -3.19 -3.83 4.26
C GLU A 259 -2.13 -3.67 5.37
N ASP A 260 -2.53 -3.24 6.57
CA ASP A 260 -1.65 -3.24 7.73
C ASP A 260 -1.51 -4.67 8.30
N THR A 261 -0.29 -5.08 8.66
CA THR A 261 -0.01 -6.43 9.22
C THR A 261 -0.57 -6.66 10.63
N GLU A 262 -1.25 -5.66 11.19
CA GLU A 262 -2.06 -5.74 12.39
C GLU A 262 -3.44 -5.12 12.08
N PHE A 263 -4.44 -5.96 11.72
CA PHE A 263 -5.80 -5.46 11.47
C PHE A 263 -6.41 -4.98 12.78
N ASN A 264 -6.44 -3.66 12.95
CA ASN A 264 -7.01 -3.04 14.12
C ASN A 264 -8.51 -2.72 13.91
N ASP A 265 -9.40 -3.59 14.42
CA ASP A 265 -10.87 -3.41 14.41
C ASP A 265 -11.38 -2.28 15.32
N HIS A 266 -10.49 -1.36 15.73
CA HIS A 266 -10.86 -0.10 16.34
C HIS A 266 -11.46 0.84 15.27
N THR A 267 -12.66 0.46 14.82
CA THR A 267 -13.77 1.42 14.69
C THR A 267 -13.61 2.49 15.76
N ALA A 268 -13.62 3.77 15.37
CA ALA A 268 -13.39 4.92 16.25
C ALA A 268 -13.74 4.64 17.73
N GLN A 269 -12.71 4.54 18.56
CA GLN A 269 -12.81 4.16 19.97
C GLN A 269 -12.80 5.41 20.84
N ASP A 270 -13.29 5.27 22.06
CA ASP A 270 -13.24 6.35 23.04
C ASP A 270 -12.02 6.20 23.95
N LEU A 271 -11.00 6.99 23.66
CA LEU A 271 -9.72 7.07 24.36
C LEU A 271 -9.57 8.39 25.11
N THR A 272 -10.63 9.23 25.15
CA THR A 272 -10.56 10.62 25.61
C THR A 272 -11.40 10.80 26.86
N ALA A 273 -10.72 10.95 28.01
CA ALA A 273 -11.38 11.14 29.29
C ALA A 273 -12.46 12.24 29.26
N PRO A 274 -13.61 12.04 29.93
CA PRO A 274 -14.64 13.06 30.09
C PRO A 274 -14.09 14.35 30.70
N GLU A 275 -14.78 15.45 30.46
CA GLU A 275 -14.48 16.70 31.13
C GLU A 275 -14.60 16.54 32.66
N PRO A 276 -13.71 17.17 33.45
CA PRO A 276 -13.91 17.27 34.88
C PRO A 276 -15.25 17.96 35.17
N VAL A 277 -16.00 17.42 36.13
CA VAL A 277 -17.28 18.00 36.56
C VAL A 277 -17.10 19.48 36.89
N ASN A 278 -17.92 20.33 36.29
CA ASN A 278 -17.77 21.79 36.34
C ASN A 278 -19.09 22.48 36.74
N GLY A 279 -18.99 23.76 37.09
CA GLY A 279 -20.08 24.54 37.67
C GLY A 279 -20.17 24.43 39.21
N GLU A 280 -21.30 24.90 39.75
CA GLU A 280 -21.58 24.92 41.19
C GLU A 280 -22.41 23.68 41.61
N ILE A 281 -22.18 23.19 42.83
CA ILE A 281 -22.98 22.11 43.42
C ILE A 281 -24.29 22.69 43.97
N SER A 282 -25.41 22.22 43.43
CA SER A 282 -26.75 22.51 43.94
C SER A 282 -27.03 21.67 45.18
N VAL A 283 -27.20 22.35 46.33
CA VAL A 283 -27.43 21.72 47.64
C VAL A 283 -28.93 21.67 47.94
N ALA A 284 -29.47 20.46 48.08
CA ALA A 284 -30.84 20.23 48.54
C ALA A 284 -30.85 19.46 49.87
N THR A 285 -31.82 19.75 50.74
CA THR A 285 -32.09 18.93 51.94
C THR A 285 -33.40 18.16 51.74
N ASP A 286 -33.40 16.84 51.95
CA ASP A 286 -34.62 16.03 51.86
C ASP A 286 -35.49 16.14 53.14
N GLN A 287 -36.65 15.47 53.15
CA GLN A 287 -37.58 15.51 54.29
C GLN A 287 -37.03 14.80 55.53
N ASP A 288 -36.01 13.94 55.38
CA ASP A 288 -35.33 13.21 56.46
C ASP A 288 -34.08 13.97 56.98
N GLY A 289 -33.68 15.07 56.34
CA GLY A 289 -32.53 15.89 56.72
C GLY A 289 -31.18 15.42 56.16
N LYS A 290 -31.16 14.58 55.12
CA LYS A 290 -29.93 14.29 54.35
C LYS A 290 -29.64 15.43 53.38
N VAL A 291 -28.37 15.60 53.03
CA VAL A 291 -27.94 16.61 52.06
C VAL A 291 -27.66 15.93 50.73
N ARG A 292 -28.51 16.23 49.74
CA ARG A 292 -28.30 15.83 48.35
C ARG A 292 -27.50 16.92 47.63
N LEU A 293 -26.41 16.51 47.00
CA LEU A 293 -25.60 17.33 46.11
C LEU A 293 -25.93 16.93 44.67
N SER A 294 -26.53 17.84 43.92
CA SER A 294 -26.70 17.69 42.47
C SER A 294 -25.66 18.55 41.76
N PHE A 295 -24.88 17.98 40.84
CA PHE A 295 -23.86 18.69 40.07
C PHE A 295 -24.15 18.61 38.56
N GLY A 296 -23.42 19.38 37.75
CA GLY A 296 -23.49 19.23 36.29
C GLY A 296 -23.05 17.83 35.89
N ALA A 297 -23.82 17.17 35.02
CA ALA A 297 -23.34 15.97 34.36
C ALA A 297 -22.08 16.33 33.56
N ALA A 298 -21.00 15.56 33.71
CA ALA A 298 -19.84 15.74 32.85
C ALA A 298 -20.24 15.49 31.39
N SER A 299 -19.69 16.28 30.47
CA SER A 299 -19.69 15.84 29.07
C SER A 299 -18.64 14.76 28.94
N ASP A 300 -19.05 13.63 28.36
CA ASP A 300 -18.10 12.85 27.60
C ASP A 300 -17.56 13.75 26.47
N ASN A 301 -16.23 13.75 26.30
CA ASN A 301 -15.56 14.46 25.22
C ASN A 301 -15.62 13.64 23.92
N GLY A 302 -15.50 12.32 24.05
CA GLY A 302 -15.24 11.38 22.97
C GLY A 302 -13.91 11.62 22.26
N THR A 303 -13.39 10.59 21.60
CA THR A 303 -12.26 10.78 20.68
C THR A 303 -12.77 11.29 19.35
N SER A 304 -12.33 12.49 18.99
CA SER A 304 -12.61 13.11 17.69
C SER A 304 -11.64 12.61 16.64
N TYR A 305 -12.18 12.23 15.49
CA TYR A 305 -11.44 11.71 14.35
C TYR A 305 -11.78 12.50 13.09
N ASP A 306 -10.76 12.85 12.32
CA ASP A 306 -10.90 13.54 11.04
C ASP A 306 -10.87 12.55 9.86
N TYR A 307 -11.81 12.75 8.93
CA TYR A 307 -12.07 11.93 7.77
C TYR A 307 -12.14 12.79 6.51
N PHE A 308 -11.54 12.31 5.42
CA PHE A 308 -11.80 12.82 4.07
C PHE A 308 -11.76 11.66 3.08
N VAL A 309 -12.36 11.86 1.91
CA VAL A 309 -12.42 10.89 0.82
C VAL A 309 -11.49 11.32 -0.30
N ASP A 310 -10.44 10.54 -0.54
CA ASP A 310 -9.67 10.66 -1.77
C ASP A 310 -10.32 9.84 -2.89
N ALA A 311 -10.45 10.47 -4.06
CA ALA A 311 -10.73 9.83 -5.33
C ALA A 311 -9.54 10.02 -6.28
N ILE A 312 -9.36 9.09 -7.20
CA ILE A 312 -8.42 9.21 -8.32
C ILE A 312 -9.25 9.17 -9.61
N ASP A 313 -9.02 10.12 -10.52
CA ASP A 313 -9.70 10.18 -11.82
C ASP A 313 -9.09 9.19 -12.85
N GLU A 314 -9.71 9.09 -14.03
CA GLU A 314 -9.24 8.18 -15.09
C GLU A 314 -7.88 8.58 -15.71
N SER A 315 -7.38 9.78 -15.39
CA SER A 315 -6.07 10.31 -15.78
C SER A 315 -5.02 10.18 -14.67
N GLY A 316 -5.37 9.62 -13.51
CA GLY A 316 -4.48 9.46 -12.36
C GLY A 316 -4.38 10.67 -11.43
N ASN A 317 -5.18 11.73 -11.64
CA ASN A 317 -5.16 12.91 -10.75
C ASN A 317 -5.88 12.59 -9.44
N LYS A 318 -5.27 12.99 -8.32
CA LYS A 318 -5.85 12.87 -6.99
C LYS A 318 -6.79 14.05 -6.69
N VAL A 319 -8.02 13.76 -6.30
CA VAL A 319 -9.04 14.74 -5.88
C VAL A 319 -9.53 14.35 -4.48
N SER A 320 -9.24 15.19 -3.49
CA SER A 320 -9.70 15.02 -2.11
C SER A 320 -11.02 15.73 -1.86
N SER A 321 -11.92 15.12 -1.09
CA SER A 321 -13.09 15.81 -0.53
C SER A 321 -12.67 16.85 0.51
N THR A 322 -13.61 17.73 0.89
CA THR A 322 -13.49 18.45 2.16
C THR A 322 -13.33 17.47 3.32
N GLN A 323 -12.44 17.80 4.26
CA GLN A 323 -12.29 17.13 5.54
C GLN A 323 -13.53 17.37 6.42
N THR A 324 -13.95 16.33 7.12
CA THR A 324 -15.09 16.32 8.04
C THR A 324 -14.73 15.47 9.25
N SER A 325 -15.35 15.72 10.40
CA SER A 325 -14.95 15.10 11.67
C SER A 325 -16.13 14.36 12.28
N ALA A 326 -15.86 13.21 12.91
CA ALA A 326 -16.82 12.52 13.76
C ALA A 326 -16.17 12.08 15.07
N THR A 327 -16.89 12.31 16.15
CA THR A 327 -16.46 12.04 17.52
C THR A 327 -17.17 10.80 18.04
N VAL A 328 -16.44 9.83 18.57
CA VAL A 328 -17.05 8.67 19.26
C VAL A 328 -16.89 8.81 20.76
N THR A 329 -18.05 8.75 21.41
CA THR A 329 -18.30 8.78 22.85
C THR A 329 -18.78 7.41 23.31
N THR A 330 -18.41 6.99 24.52
CA THR A 330 -19.00 5.84 25.22
C THR A 330 -20.07 6.22 26.23
N GLY A 331 -20.15 7.51 26.57
CA GLY A 331 -21.04 8.07 27.58
C GLY A 331 -20.46 7.95 28.99
N VAL A 332 -20.79 8.91 29.85
CA VAL A 332 -20.36 8.87 31.27
C VAL A 332 -21.05 7.71 31.99
N SER A 333 -20.25 6.75 32.43
CA SER A 333 -20.64 5.54 33.18
C SER A 333 -20.92 5.85 34.66
N GLY A 334 -20.31 6.93 35.17
CA GLY A 334 -20.66 7.53 36.46
C GLY A 334 -19.53 8.36 37.04
N TYR A 335 -19.57 8.56 38.36
CA TYR A 335 -18.65 9.42 39.09
C TYR A 335 -18.05 8.71 40.30
N ALA A 336 -16.81 9.07 40.63
CA ALA A 336 -16.19 8.82 41.93
C ALA A 336 -16.20 10.13 42.74
N VAL A 337 -16.88 10.14 43.87
CA VAL A 337 -17.14 11.34 44.71
C VAL A 337 -16.62 11.13 46.14
N GLN A 338 -15.91 12.12 46.66
CA GLN A 338 -15.57 12.28 48.09
C GLN A 338 -16.00 13.67 48.58
N ILE A 339 -16.40 13.79 49.85
CA ILE A 339 -16.77 15.06 50.49
C ILE A 339 -16.01 15.21 51.81
N ASP A 340 -15.34 16.35 52.01
CA ASP A 340 -14.85 16.76 53.33
C ASP A 340 -14.76 18.31 53.48
N LYS A 341 -13.71 18.83 54.11
CA LYS A 341 -13.49 20.27 54.37
C LYS A 341 -12.12 20.77 53.91
N ASN A 342 -11.39 19.97 53.15
CA ASN A 342 -10.09 20.33 52.60
C ASN A 342 -10.26 21.15 51.31
N PRO A 343 -9.75 22.39 51.23
CA PRO A 343 -9.73 23.16 49.98
C PRO A 343 -8.72 22.61 48.95
N SER A 344 -7.86 21.67 49.34
CA SER A 344 -6.88 21.01 48.46
C SER A 344 -7.51 19.77 47.82
N SER A 345 -7.22 19.50 46.55
CA SER A 345 -7.71 18.30 45.86
C SER A 345 -7.31 17.00 46.58
N VAL A 346 -8.28 16.11 46.76
CA VAL A 346 -8.12 14.75 47.29
C VAL A 346 -8.64 13.77 46.24
N ASP A 347 -7.96 12.65 46.01
CA ASP A 347 -8.38 11.68 45.00
C ASP A 347 -9.55 10.80 45.51
N PRO A 348 -10.75 10.85 44.91
CA PRO A 348 -11.88 10.01 45.29
C PRO A 348 -11.77 8.55 44.81
N GLY A 349 -10.73 8.21 44.03
CA GLY A 349 -10.51 6.91 43.41
C GLY A 349 -10.99 6.84 41.94
N ASN A 350 -10.80 5.68 41.32
CA ASN A 350 -11.14 5.40 39.91
C ASN A 350 -12.32 4.42 39.79
N SER A 351 -13.20 4.34 40.80
CA SER A 351 -14.34 3.43 40.79
C SER A 351 -15.65 4.17 41.05
N VAL A 352 -16.65 3.94 40.20
CA VAL A 352 -17.96 4.61 40.29
C VAL A 352 -18.60 4.30 41.64
N ASN A 353 -18.77 5.33 42.46
CA ASN A 353 -19.53 5.27 43.71
C ASN A 353 -20.83 6.11 43.65
N CYS A 354 -21.00 6.87 42.57
CA CYS A 354 -22.12 7.75 42.30
C CYS A 354 -22.50 7.59 40.81
N PRO A 355 -23.42 6.69 40.44
CA PRO A 355 -23.74 6.41 39.03
C PRO A 355 -24.39 7.59 38.30
N GLU A 356 -25.22 8.34 39.02
CA GLU A 356 -25.90 9.55 38.54
C GLU A 356 -25.20 10.81 39.06
N PRO A 357 -25.39 12.01 38.48
CA PRO A 357 -24.86 13.28 38.99
C PRO A 357 -25.59 13.80 40.26
N GLU A 358 -26.09 12.90 41.11
CA GLU A 358 -26.68 13.20 42.42
C GLU A 358 -26.04 12.36 43.53
N PHE A 359 -25.19 12.99 44.36
CA PHE A 359 -24.59 12.35 45.53
C PHE A 359 -25.39 12.63 46.81
N TYR A 360 -25.74 11.58 47.55
CA TYR A 360 -26.49 11.69 48.80
C TYR A 360 -25.54 11.61 50.00
N ALA A 361 -25.14 12.78 50.51
CA ALA A 361 -24.31 12.90 51.69
C ALA A 361 -25.09 12.60 52.98
N GLY A 362 -24.35 12.27 54.05
CA GLY A 362 -24.90 12.19 55.40
C GLY A 362 -25.36 13.56 55.95
N SER A 363 -25.68 13.62 57.23
CA SER A 363 -26.15 14.84 57.90
C SER A 363 -25.05 15.90 58.01
N LEU A 364 -24.93 16.77 57.00
CA LEU A 364 -24.06 17.95 57.02
C LEU A 364 -24.76 19.14 57.73
N GLY A 365 -24.03 19.84 58.60
CA GLY A 365 -24.48 21.09 59.21
C GLY A 365 -24.14 22.31 58.36
N SER A 366 -24.85 23.42 58.55
CA SER A 366 -24.62 24.67 57.80
C SER A 366 -23.18 25.20 57.90
N GLY A 367 -22.68 25.71 56.77
CA GLY A 367 -21.30 26.09 56.54
C GLY A 367 -20.72 25.43 55.29
N ASP A 368 -19.41 25.59 55.10
CA ASP A 368 -18.72 25.25 53.85
C ASP A 368 -18.03 23.88 53.90
N TYR A 369 -17.98 23.24 52.73
CA TYR A 369 -17.42 21.92 52.43
C TYR A 369 -16.84 21.91 51.01
N TYR A 370 -16.11 20.85 50.67
CA TYR A 370 -15.61 20.59 49.33
C TYR A 370 -16.02 19.19 48.88
N ALA A 371 -16.42 19.05 47.62
CA ALA A 371 -16.54 17.75 46.97
C ALA A 371 -15.42 17.57 45.95
N HIS A 372 -14.75 16.42 46.00
CA HIS A 372 -13.75 16.00 45.04
C HIS A 372 -14.38 14.94 44.12
N ILE A 373 -14.39 15.20 42.82
CA ILE A 373 -15.16 14.42 41.84
C ILE A 373 -14.28 14.08 40.63
N LYS A 374 -14.32 12.80 40.23
CA LYS A 374 -13.88 12.32 38.91
C LYS A 374 -15.10 11.81 38.14
N ALA A 375 -15.19 12.15 36.86
CA ALA A 375 -16.09 11.49 35.91
C ALA A 375 -15.37 10.30 35.26
N ILE A 376 -16.14 9.25 34.93
CA ILE A 376 -15.64 7.99 34.36
C ILE A 376 -16.58 7.60 33.21
N ASP A 377 -16.04 7.28 32.04
CA ASP A 377 -16.82 6.87 30.86
C ASP A 377 -17.03 5.35 30.75
N GLY A 378 -17.67 4.91 29.66
CA GLY A 378 -17.91 3.50 29.33
C GLY A 378 -16.67 2.75 28.81
N ALA A 379 -15.55 3.45 28.55
CA ALA A 379 -14.24 2.90 28.21
C ALA A 379 -13.27 2.85 29.43
N GLU A 380 -13.74 3.24 30.61
CA GLU A 380 -12.97 3.37 31.86
C GLU A 380 -11.92 4.51 31.86
N ASN A 381 -11.97 5.46 30.93
CA ASN A 381 -11.15 6.68 31.02
C ASN A 381 -11.67 7.57 32.16
N VAL A 382 -10.77 8.29 32.82
CA VAL A 382 -11.05 9.02 34.08
C VAL A 382 -10.66 10.49 33.94
N SER A 383 -11.59 11.40 34.27
CA SER A 383 -11.34 12.85 34.22
C SER A 383 -10.24 13.29 35.21
N SER A 384 -9.74 14.52 35.03
CA SER A 384 -9.03 15.20 36.11
C SER A 384 -9.95 15.44 37.32
N ILE A 385 -9.39 15.61 38.52
CA ILE A 385 -10.18 15.77 39.75
C ILE A 385 -10.75 17.19 39.84
N ALA A 386 -12.05 17.32 39.67
CA ALA A 386 -12.78 18.52 40.04
C ALA A 386 -12.82 18.66 41.57
N THR A 387 -12.49 19.83 42.12
CA THR A 387 -12.66 20.15 43.55
C THR A 387 -13.55 21.36 43.68
N ILE A 388 -14.81 21.13 44.04
CA ILE A 388 -15.88 22.14 43.99
C ILE A 388 -16.30 22.50 45.42
N PRO A 389 -16.21 23.78 45.83
CA PRO A 389 -16.75 24.24 47.11
C PRO A 389 -18.28 24.24 47.10
N PHE A 390 -18.90 23.94 48.24
CA PHE A 390 -20.35 24.13 48.42
C PHE A 390 -20.71 24.52 49.86
N THR A 391 -21.79 25.30 50.00
CA THR A 391 -22.26 25.84 51.28
C THR A 391 -23.69 25.37 51.56
N VAL A 392 -23.96 24.92 52.79
CA VAL A 392 -25.29 24.44 53.20
C VAL A 392 -26.09 25.57 53.87
N ASP A 393 -26.72 26.45 53.08
CA ASP A 393 -27.51 27.61 53.57
C ASP A 393 -29.02 27.34 53.76
N LYS A 394 -29.73 28.19 54.53
CA LYS A 394 -31.16 28.09 54.89
C LYS A 394 -31.94 29.45 54.93
N THR A 395 -31.52 30.50 54.20
CA THR A 395 -32.13 31.88 54.23
C THR A 395 -33.21 32.18 53.16
N LYS A 396 -33.84 33.39 53.16
CA LYS A 396 -34.97 33.87 52.29
C LYS A 396 -34.94 35.39 51.96
N THR A 397 -35.67 35.88 50.93
CA THR A 397 -35.49 37.21 50.28
C THR A 397 -36.77 37.87 49.71
N VAL A 398 -36.90 39.21 49.75
CA VAL A 398 -38.04 40.01 49.19
C VAL A 398 -37.56 41.14 48.26
N THR A 399 -38.26 41.41 47.15
CA THR A 399 -37.86 42.30 46.04
C THR A 399 -38.96 43.30 45.57
N PHE A 400 -38.64 44.18 44.61
CA PHE A 400 -39.50 45.27 44.10
C PHE A 400 -39.28 45.50 42.59
N GLU A 401 -40.33 45.80 41.82
CA GLU A 401 -40.33 46.08 40.37
C GLU A 401 -41.01 47.44 40.07
N THR A 402 -40.36 48.30 39.28
CA THR A 402 -40.75 49.72 39.14
C THR A 402 -41.56 50.02 37.87
N ASN A 403 -41.83 49.03 37.02
CA ASN A 403 -42.54 49.14 35.74
C ASN A 403 -42.06 50.30 34.86
N GLY A 404 -40.73 50.48 34.77
CA GLY A 404 -40.09 51.49 33.93
C GLY A 404 -39.90 52.85 34.60
N GLY A 405 -39.80 52.87 35.94
CA GLY A 405 -39.27 53.98 36.72
C GLY A 405 -37.79 53.77 37.12
N SER A 406 -37.32 54.56 38.07
CA SER A 406 -36.02 54.42 38.77
C SER A 406 -36.04 53.31 39.84
N ALA A 407 -34.96 52.51 39.90
CA ALA A 407 -34.87 51.21 40.58
C ALA A 407 -34.82 51.20 42.14
N VAL A 408 -35.05 50.02 42.73
CA VAL A 408 -35.14 49.75 44.18
C VAL A 408 -34.42 48.43 44.56
N SER A 409 -33.86 48.33 45.77
CA SER A 409 -33.06 47.17 46.24
C SER A 409 -33.83 46.11 47.07
N PRO A 410 -33.47 44.81 47.00
CA PRO A 410 -34.04 43.72 47.82
C PRO A 410 -33.66 43.71 49.32
N ILE A 411 -34.33 42.84 50.10
CA ILE A 411 -34.09 42.61 51.55
C ILE A 411 -34.06 41.10 51.86
N VAL A 412 -33.09 40.62 52.65
CA VAL A 412 -32.82 39.20 52.95
C VAL A 412 -32.90 38.91 54.45
N ARG A 413 -33.50 37.77 54.85
CA ARG A 413 -33.61 37.26 56.24
C ARG A 413 -33.83 35.74 56.31
N ASP A 414 -33.57 35.14 57.47
CA ASP A 414 -34.00 33.77 57.80
C ASP A 414 -35.54 33.64 57.75
N ALA A 415 -36.02 32.45 57.35
CA ALA A 415 -37.43 32.13 57.21
C ALA A 415 -38.21 32.33 58.53
N GLY A 416 -39.21 33.22 58.54
CA GLY A 416 -40.12 33.45 59.67
C GLY A 416 -40.15 34.88 60.24
N THR A 417 -39.41 35.82 59.65
CA THR A 417 -39.15 37.18 60.17
C THR A 417 -39.98 38.29 59.47
N TYR A 418 -39.70 39.58 59.69
CA TYR A 418 -40.53 40.74 59.24
C TYR A 418 -39.69 41.93 58.70
N ILE A 419 -40.34 42.85 57.98
CA ILE A 419 -39.79 44.07 57.32
C ILE A 419 -40.72 45.27 57.58
N ASP A 420 -40.20 46.46 57.92
CA ASP A 420 -41.01 47.54 58.51
C ASP A 420 -41.49 48.69 57.57
N SER A 421 -40.83 48.99 56.43
CA SER A 421 -41.27 50.04 55.48
C SER A 421 -40.84 49.81 54.01
N LEU A 422 -41.46 50.54 53.05
CA LEU A 422 -41.29 50.37 51.58
C LEU A 422 -41.02 51.73 50.82
N PRO A 423 -40.49 51.76 49.56
CA PRO A 423 -39.92 52.95 48.87
C PRO A 423 -40.75 53.55 47.69
N VAL A 424 -40.18 54.35 46.74
CA VAL A 424 -40.87 55.11 45.64
C VAL A 424 -40.00 55.37 44.36
N THR A 425 -40.57 55.82 43.22
CA THR A 425 -39.91 55.89 41.87
C THR A 425 -40.41 57.01 40.88
N SER A 426 -39.86 57.14 39.64
CA SER A 426 -40.12 58.22 38.64
C SER A 426 -39.72 57.91 37.16
N LYS A 427 -40.32 58.60 36.14
CA LYS A 427 -40.04 58.47 34.68
C LYS A 427 -40.18 59.79 33.89
N ALA A 428 -39.50 59.91 32.75
CA ALA A 428 -39.44 61.12 31.91
C ALA A 428 -40.51 61.19 30.80
N GLY A 429 -40.90 62.42 30.42
CA GLY A 429 -41.91 62.72 29.40
C GLY A 429 -43.32 62.24 29.75
N MET A 430 -43.54 61.83 31.01
CA MET A 430 -44.67 61.08 31.56
C MET A 430 -44.78 61.34 33.09
N LEU A 431 -45.77 60.80 33.83
CA LEU A 431 -46.01 61.06 35.28
C LEU A 431 -46.36 59.77 36.08
N PHE A 432 -46.17 59.73 37.43
CA PHE A 432 -46.13 58.51 38.29
C PHE A 432 -47.39 58.22 39.17
N SER A 433 -47.47 57.04 39.80
CA SER A 433 -48.55 56.54 40.70
C SER A 433 -48.07 55.84 42.01
N GLY A 434 -48.14 54.50 42.15
CA GLY A 434 -48.03 53.76 43.44
C GLY A 434 -47.37 52.36 43.39
N TRP A 435 -47.65 51.47 44.35
CA TRP A 435 -47.03 50.13 44.52
C TRP A 435 -47.98 48.99 44.95
N TYR A 436 -47.93 47.84 44.26
CA TYR A 436 -48.94 46.76 44.34
C TYR A 436 -48.30 45.36 44.37
N SER A 437 -48.93 44.33 44.97
CA SER A 437 -48.39 42.94 45.04
C SER A 437 -48.50 42.12 43.75
N ASP A 438 -49.28 42.61 42.80
CA ASP A 438 -49.56 41.97 41.53
C ASP A 438 -49.24 42.93 40.38
N SER A 439 -48.83 42.35 39.25
CA SER A 439 -48.47 43.09 38.03
C SER A 439 -49.63 43.91 37.45
N ASP A 440 -50.85 43.51 37.75
CA ASP A 440 -52.10 44.10 37.24
C ASP A 440 -52.49 45.36 38.05
N LEU A 441 -51.74 45.69 39.11
CA LEU A 441 -51.89 46.86 39.98
C LEU A 441 -53.24 46.90 40.70
N THR A 442 -53.71 45.73 41.19
CA THR A 442 -55.03 45.58 41.82
C THR A 442 -55.01 45.52 43.34
N ASN A 443 -53.98 44.92 43.97
CA ASN A 443 -53.85 44.84 45.43
C ASN A 443 -52.67 45.71 45.91
N GLU A 444 -52.98 46.89 46.46
CA GLU A 444 -51.97 47.83 46.98
C GLU A 444 -51.34 47.29 48.28
N ILE A 445 -50.02 47.42 48.43
CA ILE A 445 -49.29 46.87 49.60
C ILE A 445 -48.78 47.96 50.53
N THR A 446 -49.07 47.77 51.81
CA THR A 446 -48.68 48.66 52.92
C THR A 446 -47.79 47.90 53.93
N SER A 447 -46.96 48.65 54.64
CA SER A 447 -46.01 48.12 55.64
C SER A 447 -46.64 48.01 57.04
N PRO A 448 -46.16 47.12 57.94
CA PRO A 448 -45.04 46.17 57.80
C PRO A 448 -45.42 44.84 57.14
N TYR A 449 -44.43 44.12 56.62
CA TYR A 449 -44.54 42.90 55.81
C TYR A 449 -43.84 41.69 56.46
N LYS A 450 -44.22 40.45 56.14
CA LYS A 450 -43.68 39.21 56.73
C LYS A 450 -42.94 38.33 55.73
N VAL A 451 -41.72 37.90 56.08
CA VAL A 451 -40.90 36.94 55.33
C VAL A 451 -41.22 35.50 55.76
N ALA A 452 -42.17 34.87 55.08
CA ALA A 452 -42.45 33.42 55.18
C ALA A 452 -41.86 32.61 53.99
N GLY A 453 -41.42 33.32 52.96
CA GLY A 453 -40.91 32.86 51.67
C GLY A 453 -40.53 34.10 50.84
N ASP A 454 -40.33 33.94 49.54
CA ASP A 454 -39.80 34.99 48.66
C ASP A 454 -40.92 35.75 47.86
N ALA A 455 -40.80 37.07 47.56
CA ALA A 455 -41.91 37.93 47.02
C ALA A 455 -41.51 39.26 46.27
N VAL A 456 -42.45 39.95 45.54
CA VAL A 456 -42.26 41.08 44.54
C VAL A 456 -43.44 42.13 44.46
N LEU A 457 -43.29 43.40 43.93
CA LEU A 457 -44.31 44.54 43.85
C LEU A 457 -44.20 45.57 42.59
N TYR A 458 -45.20 46.41 42.07
CA TYR A 458 -45.32 47.05 40.63
C TYR A 458 -45.95 48.55 40.27
N ALA A 459 -45.96 49.20 38.98
CA ALA A 459 -46.43 50.64 38.45
C ALA A 459 -46.76 51.12 36.85
N ALA A 460 -46.97 52.44 36.35
CA ALA A 460 -47.40 52.97 34.88
C ALA A 460 -47.33 54.56 34.30
N TRP A 461 -47.43 55.01 32.94
CA TRP A 461 -47.06 56.42 32.24
C TRP A 461 -47.35 56.94 30.63
N SER A 462 -47.25 58.25 30.02
CA SER A 462 -47.49 58.85 28.50
C SER A 462 -46.94 60.31 27.77
N PRO A 463 -46.79 60.67 26.36
CA PRO A 463 -45.94 61.78 25.50
C PRO A 463 -46.34 62.77 24.15
N ASP A 464 -45.48 63.54 23.25
CA ASP A 464 -45.70 64.76 22.16
C ASP A 464 -44.72 65.22 20.80
N PRO A 465 -44.93 66.23 19.74
CA PRO A 465 -44.22 66.58 18.29
C PRO A 465 -43.96 68.08 17.46
N THR A 466 -43.42 68.34 16.12
CA THR A 466 -43.19 69.71 15.23
C THR A 466 -42.84 69.92 13.55
N LEU A 467 -42.31 71.08 12.83
CA LEU A 467 -42.25 71.62 11.27
C LEU A 467 -40.98 72.51 10.56
N GLN A 468 -40.66 73.25 9.33
CA GLN A 468 -41.06 73.86 7.86
C GLN A 468 -39.96 74.44 6.66
N ASP A 469 -40.13 75.40 5.57
CA ASP A 469 -39.58 75.49 4.03
C ASP A 469 -39.10 76.79 2.96
N TYR A 470 -38.93 76.80 1.50
CA TYR A 470 -38.15 77.76 0.39
C TYR A 470 -38.45 78.11 -1.29
N THR A 471 -37.61 78.78 -2.28
CA THR A 471 -37.89 79.58 -3.69
C THR A 471 -36.98 79.65 -5.12
N LEU A 472 -37.35 80.18 -6.43
CA LEU A 472 -36.69 80.29 -7.92
C LEU A 472 -36.82 81.57 -8.99
N THR A 473 -36.17 81.68 -10.27
CA THR A 473 -36.23 82.72 -11.48
C THR A 473 -35.80 82.35 -13.05
N PHE A 474 -35.76 83.22 -14.18
CA PHE A 474 -35.55 83.01 -15.74
C PHE A 474 -35.06 84.19 -16.81
N SER A 475 -34.70 84.00 -18.17
CA SER A 475 -34.31 85.05 -19.32
C SER A 475 -34.15 84.62 -20.91
N SER A 476 -33.78 85.43 -22.03
CA SER A 476 -33.86 85.11 -23.57
C SER A 476 -33.11 85.67 -24.92
N GLU A 477 -31.97 86.39 -25.02
CA GLU A 477 -31.12 86.65 -26.27
C GLU A 477 -31.71 86.95 -27.69
N GLY A 478 -32.47 88.03 -27.90
CA GLY A 478 -32.83 88.53 -29.25
C GLY A 478 -33.89 87.70 -30.00
N GLY A 479 -34.38 86.63 -29.37
CA GLY A 479 -35.64 85.94 -29.67
C GLY A 479 -36.80 86.49 -28.84
N SER A 480 -37.53 85.61 -28.13
CA SER A 480 -38.78 85.92 -27.40
C SER A 480 -38.80 85.40 -25.92
N PRO A 481 -39.51 86.06 -24.96
CA PRO A 481 -39.29 85.97 -23.47
C PRO A 481 -40.24 85.07 -22.61
N ILE A 482 -39.91 84.83 -21.30
CA ILE A 482 -40.43 83.75 -20.36
C ILE A 482 -40.38 84.14 -18.80
N ASP A 483 -41.04 83.41 -17.83
CA ASP A 483 -41.42 83.76 -16.40
C ASP A 483 -40.97 82.81 -15.19
N PRO A 484 -41.13 83.14 -13.84
CA PRO A 484 -40.55 82.46 -12.61
C PRO A 484 -41.48 81.78 -11.49
N ILE A 485 -40.96 81.09 -10.41
CA ILE A 485 -41.67 80.13 -9.45
C ILE A 485 -41.17 80.03 -7.94
N THR A 486 -41.98 79.53 -6.95
CA THR A 486 -41.66 79.27 -5.48
C THR A 486 -42.29 77.95 -4.90
N LEU A 487 -41.68 77.22 -3.91
CA LEU A 487 -42.22 75.95 -3.33
C LEU A 487 -41.87 75.64 -1.83
N ILE A 488 -41.70 74.36 -1.44
CA ILE A 488 -41.26 73.90 -0.11
C ILE A 488 -39.94 73.09 -0.19
N TYR A 489 -39.25 72.79 0.93
CA TYR A 489 -37.86 72.31 0.91
C TYR A 489 -37.68 71.03 0.08
N ASN A 490 -36.76 71.09 -0.90
CA ASN A 490 -36.39 70.00 -1.82
C ASN A 490 -37.42 69.65 -2.93
N SER A 491 -37.93 70.66 -3.65
CA SER A 491 -38.95 70.52 -4.74
C SER A 491 -38.41 70.67 -6.19
N GLU A 492 -39.23 70.43 -7.23
CA GLU A 492 -38.85 70.32 -8.67
C GLU A 492 -39.69 71.19 -9.66
N ILE A 493 -39.11 71.56 -10.82
CA ILE A 493 -39.65 72.53 -11.82
C ILE A 493 -39.36 72.14 -13.31
N PRO A 494 -40.30 72.28 -14.28
CA PRO A 494 -40.16 71.82 -15.70
C PRO A 494 -39.77 72.89 -16.78
N LYS A 495 -39.67 72.47 -18.07
CA LYS A 495 -39.07 73.17 -19.25
C LYS A 495 -39.99 74.13 -20.07
N PRO A 496 -39.46 75.20 -20.70
CA PRO A 496 -40.17 76.09 -21.65
C PRO A 496 -39.76 75.99 -23.16
N THR A 497 -40.22 76.95 -24.01
CA THR A 497 -40.29 76.93 -25.51
C THR A 497 -39.23 77.78 -26.26
N ASN A 498 -39.17 77.78 -27.62
CA ASN A 498 -38.05 78.31 -28.48
C ASN A 498 -38.38 79.47 -29.48
N PRO A 499 -37.39 80.30 -29.94
CA PRO A 499 -37.49 81.41 -30.93
C PRO A 499 -36.95 81.13 -32.38
N VAL A 500 -36.92 82.14 -33.30
CA VAL A 500 -36.65 82.02 -34.77
C VAL A 500 -35.91 83.24 -35.41
N LYS A 501 -35.22 83.08 -36.56
CA LYS A 501 -34.50 84.10 -37.38
C LYS A 501 -34.54 83.75 -38.90
N ASN A 502 -34.14 84.65 -39.81
CA ASN A 502 -34.19 84.47 -41.29
C ASN A 502 -32.80 84.48 -41.96
N GLY A 503 -32.65 83.78 -43.09
CA GLY A 503 -31.39 83.52 -43.80
C GLY A 503 -30.42 82.57 -43.07
N TYR A 504 -30.82 82.13 -41.88
CA TYR A 504 -30.06 81.39 -40.88
C TYR A 504 -31.05 80.58 -39.99
N ALA A 505 -30.61 79.52 -39.31
CA ALA A 505 -31.42 78.63 -38.43
C ALA A 505 -31.10 78.77 -36.92
N PHE A 506 -31.90 78.18 -36.01
CA PHE A 506 -31.81 78.31 -34.52
C PHE A 506 -31.15 77.10 -33.79
N ASP A 507 -30.58 77.31 -32.60
CA ASP A 507 -29.58 76.39 -32.01
C ASP A 507 -29.46 76.34 -30.44
N GLY A 508 -30.56 76.44 -29.67
CA GLY A 508 -30.61 75.99 -28.24
C GLY A 508 -30.59 77.06 -27.13
N TRP A 509 -30.62 76.65 -25.85
CA TRP A 509 -30.70 77.52 -24.64
C TRP A 509 -29.61 77.25 -23.58
N TRP A 510 -28.95 78.30 -23.08
CA TRP A 510 -27.63 78.24 -22.40
C TRP A 510 -27.57 79.06 -21.09
N THR A 511 -26.62 78.78 -20.19
CA THR A 511 -26.46 79.53 -18.93
C THR A 511 -25.77 80.89 -19.07
N GLY A 512 -25.20 81.21 -20.23
CA GLY A 512 -24.53 82.49 -20.53
C GLY A 512 -24.97 83.13 -21.85
N THR A 513 -24.85 84.46 -21.93
CA THR A 513 -25.22 85.28 -23.09
C THR A 513 -24.52 84.84 -24.38
N GLY A 514 -25.15 85.09 -25.53
CA GLY A 514 -24.63 84.75 -26.86
C GLY A 514 -24.51 83.26 -27.17
N GLY A 515 -25.13 82.38 -26.37
CA GLY A 515 -25.01 80.93 -26.53
C GLY A 515 -23.72 80.37 -25.92
N THR A 516 -23.31 80.89 -24.76
CA THR A 516 -22.09 80.50 -24.04
C THR A 516 -22.42 79.89 -22.67
N GLY A 517 -21.44 79.26 -22.02
CA GLY A 517 -21.67 78.51 -20.79
C GLY A 517 -22.13 77.08 -21.07
N THR A 518 -23.12 76.59 -20.33
CA THR A 518 -23.64 75.21 -20.40
C THR A 518 -25.07 75.20 -20.94
N GLU A 519 -25.45 74.23 -21.78
CA GLU A 519 -26.83 74.10 -22.24
C GLU A 519 -27.75 73.67 -21.08
N VAL A 520 -28.99 74.18 -21.03
CA VAL A 520 -29.88 74.06 -19.87
C VAL A 520 -30.86 72.89 -20.05
N THR A 521 -30.65 71.84 -19.26
CA THR A 521 -31.50 70.65 -19.17
C THR A 521 -32.57 70.78 -18.09
N TRP A 522 -33.58 69.91 -18.13
CA TRP A 522 -34.82 70.01 -17.35
C TRP A 522 -35.38 68.61 -17.01
N PRO A 523 -36.08 68.42 -15.88
CA PRO A 523 -36.47 69.40 -14.87
C PRO A 523 -35.31 69.90 -13.99
N TYR A 524 -35.55 71.01 -13.30
CA TYR A 524 -34.62 71.75 -12.45
C TYR A 524 -35.06 71.65 -10.97
N ARG A 525 -34.13 71.42 -10.03
CA ARG A 525 -34.43 71.26 -8.59
C ARG A 525 -34.18 72.53 -7.79
N LEU A 526 -34.94 72.70 -6.71
CA LEU A 526 -35.01 73.97 -6.00
C LEU A 526 -34.59 73.91 -4.53
N THR A 527 -33.44 74.54 -4.29
CA THR A 527 -32.88 74.85 -2.96
C THR A 527 -32.70 76.36 -2.73
N ASN A 528 -32.71 77.16 -3.81
CA ASN A 528 -32.46 78.60 -3.92
C ASN A 528 -32.57 79.09 -5.40
N ASP A 529 -32.49 80.40 -5.66
CA ASP A 529 -33.00 81.11 -6.85
C ASP A 529 -31.96 81.37 -8.03
N THR A 530 -32.30 81.37 -9.36
CA THR A 530 -31.33 81.32 -10.58
C THR A 530 -31.91 81.78 -12.03
N ILE A 531 -31.18 81.80 -13.22
CA ILE A 531 -31.47 82.48 -14.60
C ILE A 531 -30.79 81.87 -15.95
N ILE A 532 -31.17 82.17 -17.27
CA ILE A 532 -30.71 81.56 -18.62
C ILE A 532 -30.73 82.40 -20.03
N TYR A 533 -30.25 81.88 -21.23
CA TYR A 533 -29.91 82.54 -22.60
C TYR A 533 -29.93 81.65 -23.97
N ALA A 534 -29.48 82.02 -25.25
CA ALA A 534 -29.65 81.26 -26.61
C ALA A 534 -28.71 81.48 -27.94
N LYS A 535 -28.85 80.77 -29.15
CA LYS A 535 -27.84 80.55 -30.35
C LYS A 535 -28.32 80.25 -31.90
N TRP A 536 -27.49 80.18 -33.04
CA TRP A 536 -27.88 80.13 -34.57
C TRP A 536 -26.90 79.55 -35.78
N ASN A 537 -27.31 79.16 -37.08
CA ASN A 537 -26.51 78.52 -38.30
C ASN A 537 -26.95 78.72 -39.91
N ALA A 538 -26.37 78.13 -41.06
CA ALA A 538 -26.55 78.46 -42.62
C ALA A 538 -26.44 77.40 -43.89
N ASN A 539 -26.15 77.72 -45.25
CA ASN A 539 -26.48 77.00 -46.63
C ASN A 539 -25.50 76.95 -47.98
N GLU A 540 -25.79 76.35 -49.24
CA GLU A 540 -24.89 75.72 -50.41
C GLU A 540 -24.92 76.07 -52.04
N ILE A 541 -24.27 75.31 -53.07
CA ILE A 541 -23.94 75.53 -54.62
C ILE A 541 -24.00 74.28 -55.69
N SER A 542 -23.67 74.32 -57.06
CA SER A 542 -23.75 73.21 -58.16
C SER A 542 -22.68 73.02 -59.37
N LEU A 543 -22.51 71.81 -60.04
CA LEU A 543 -21.58 71.41 -61.19
C LEU A 543 -22.13 70.28 -62.18
N PRO A 544 -21.62 70.03 -63.45
CA PRO A 544 -22.05 68.95 -64.39
C PRO A 544 -20.96 68.00 -65.03
N ASP A 545 -21.40 66.98 -65.79
CA ASP A 545 -20.79 65.64 -66.15
C ASP A 545 -20.07 65.45 -67.55
N THR A 546 -19.30 64.37 -67.80
CA THR A 546 -18.63 63.97 -69.10
C THR A 546 -18.20 62.48 -69.18
N GLU A 547 -18.30 61.82 -70.35
CA GLU A 547 -17.91 60.39 -70.60
C GLU A 547 -16.49 60.19 -71.21
N PHE A 548 -15.88 59.01 -71.00
CA PHE A 548 -14.54 58.63 -71.47
C PHE A 548 -14.45 57.28 -72.20
N ALA A 549 -13.34 57.03 -72.90
CA ALA A 549 -13.01 55.74 -73.55
C ALA A 549 -12.10 54.87 -72.65
N ALA A 550 -11.94 53.58 -73.00
CA ALA A 550 -11.12 52.63 -72.25
C ALA A 550 -9.64 52.57 -72.71
N GLY A 551 -8.74 52.25 -71.79
CA GLY A 551 -7.31 51.97 -72.04
C GLY A 551 -6.93 50.51 -71.75
N THR A 552 -5.63 50.19 -71.69
CA THR A 552 -5.13 48.84 -71.36
C THR A 552 -3.89 48.95 -70.47
N TYR A 553 -3.74 48.03 -69.51
CA TYR A 553 -2.62 48.03 -68.56
C TYR A 553 -1.25 48.14 -69.23
N GLY A 554 -0.41 49.06 -68.75
CA GLY A 554 0.91 49.34 -69.29
C GLY A 554 0.93 50.06 -70.65
N THR A 555 -0.18 50.66 -71.10
CA THR A 555 -0.32 51.29 -72.44
C THR A 555 -0.97 52.70 -72.40
N GLU A 556 -0.31 53.69 -73.01
CA GLU A 556 -0.56 55.16 -72.93
C GLU A 556 -1.99 55.67 -73.26
N PHE A 557 -2.46 56.76 -72.60
CA PHE A 557 -3.86 57.25 -72.57
C PHE A 557 -4.04 58.79 -72.38
N SER A 558 -5.14 59.42 -72.86
CA SER A 558 -5.46 60.88 -72.68
C SER A 558 -6.95 61.32 -72.96
N ALA A 559 -7.56 62.27 -72.20
CA ALA A 559 -8.92 62.88 -72.41
C ALA A 559 -9.26 64.21 -71.62
N ASP A 560 -10.50 64.79 -71.67
CA ASP A 560 -10.94 66.14 -71.11
C ASP A 560 -12.36 66.22 -70.43
N ILE A 561 -12.71 67.30 -69.66
CA ILE A 561 -14.01 67.53 -68.89
C ILE A 561 -14.72 68.92 -69.06
N THR A 562 -15.80 69.22 -68.27
CA THR A 562 -16.76 70.38 -68.39
C THR A 562 -16.86 71.31 -67.12
N GLU A 563 -17.51 72.51 -67.21
CA GLU A 563 -17.51 73.64 -66.22
C GLU A 563 -18.85 73.96 -65.46
N ALA A 564 -18.85 74.87 -64.45
CA ALA A 564 -19.81 74.98 -63.32
C ALA A 564 -20.80 76.20 -63.20
N GLU A 565 -21.80 76.13 -62.29
CA GLU A 565 -22.91 77.12 -62.13
C GLU A 565 -23.39 77.44 -60.68
N ASN A 566 -24.25 78.49 -60.57
CA ASN A 566 -25.01 78.95 -59.38
C ASN A 566 -24.22 79.59 -58.21
N GLY A 567 -22.95 79.95 -58.40
CA GLY A 567 -22.14 80.65 -57.40
C GLY A 567 -22.17 82.18 -57.45
N THR A 568 -21.07 82.77 -56.97
CA THR A 568 -20.78 84.21 -56.93
C THR A 568 -19.69 84.67 -57.90
N GLY A 569 -19.00 83.75 -58.60
CA GLY A 569 -18.45 84.00 -59.94
C GLY A 569 -16.97 83.70 -60.20
N VAL A 570 -16.26 82.94 -59.36
CA VAL A 570 -14.86 82.51 -59.65
C VAL A 570 -14.61 81.09 -59.14
N TYR A 571 -14.13 80.21 -60.03
CA TYR A 571 -14.05 78.77 -59.83
C TYR A 571 -12.62 78.19 -59.87
N SER A 572 -12.45 77.00 -59.28
CA SER A 572 -11.21 76.21 -59.30
C SER A 572 -11.57 74.72 -59.23
N TYR A 573 -11.02 73.91 -60.15
CA TYR A 573 -11.25 72.47 -60.27
C TYR A 573 -10.13 71.65 -59.64
N VAL A 574 -10.48 70.64 -58.83
CA VAL A 574 -9.53 69.72 -58.17
C VAL A 574 -10.20 68.34 -58.03
N VAL A 575 -9.48 67.24 -58.29
CA VAL A 575 -9.96 65.89 -57.92
C VAL A 575 -9.99 65.79 -56.40
N THR A 576 -11.17 65.61 -55.81
CA THR A 576 -11.37 65.56 -54.35
C THR A 576 -11.49 64.16 -53.79
N GLU A 577 -12.30 63.31 -54.43
CA GLU A 577 -12.48 61.91 -54.03
C GLU A 577 -12.29 60.95 -55.21
N GLY A 578 -12.17 59.67 -54.91
CA GLY A 578 -11.71 58.65 -55.87
C GLY A 578 -10.26 58.88 -56.33
N MET A 579 -9.91 58.31 -57.49
CA MET A 579 -8.60 58.53 -58.11
C MET A 579 -8.67 58.35 -59.62
N LEU A 580 -7.79 59.06 -60.34
CA LEU A 580 -7.49 58.73 -61.72
C LEU A 580 -6.83 57.33 -61.77
N PRO A 581 -6.92 56.60 -62.90
CA PRO A 581 -6.11 55.40 -63.11
C PRO A 581 -4.64 55.69 -62.79
N PRO A 582 -3.96 54.88 -61.95
CA PRO A 582 -2.57 55.12 -61.56
C PRO A 582 -1.65 55.37 -62.75
N GLY A 583 -0.76 56.35 -62.64
CA GLY A 583 0.07 56.83 -63.75
C GLY A 583 -0.60 57.83 -64.71
N LEU A 584 -1.90 58.15 -64.54
CA LEU A 584 -2.57 59.28 -65.20
C LEU A 584 -2.71 60.51 -64.28
N LEU A 585 -2.70 61.73 -64.87
CA LEU A 585 -2.75 63.00 -64.14
C LEU A 585 -3.71 64.01 -64.77
N LEU A 586 -4.53 64.71 -63.95
CA LEU A 586 -5.38 65.84 -64.35
C LEU A 586 -4.58 67.16 -64.32
N SER A 587 -4.73 67.97 -65.36
CA SER A 587 -4.19 69.34 -65.45
C SER A 587 -5.22 70.27 -66.08
N GLY A 588 -5.80 71.17 -65.28
CA GLY A 588 -6.95 71.98 -65.71
C GLY A 588 -8.18 71.08 -65.92
N THR A 589 -8.51 70.80 -67.19
CA THR A 589 -9.58 69.87 -67.59
C THR A 589 -9.07 68.55 -68.16
N THR A 590 -7.76 68.40 -68.41
CA THR A 590 -7.20 67.32 -69.25
C THR A 590 -6.51 66.22 -68.41
N ILE A 591 -6.80 64.96 -68.67
CA ILE A 591 -6.24 63.76 -68.01
C ILE A 591 -5.31 63.01 -68.98
N SER A 592 -4.07 62.65 -68.60
CA SER A 592 -3.18 61.83 -69.47
C SER A 592 -2.05 61.09 -68.72
N GLY A 593 -1.47 60.04 -69.35
CA GLY A 593 -0.34 59.25 -68.82
C GLY A 593 -0.27 57.79 -69.33
N ILE A 594 0.37 56.89 -68.57
CA ILE A 594 0.38 55.42 -68.81
C ILE A 594 -0.30 54.73 -67.61
N PRO A 595 -1.30 53.84 -67.79
CA PRO A 595 -1.96 53.13 -66.71
C PRO A 595 -1.06 52.08 -66.03
N GLU A 596 -0.75 52.31 -64.75
CA GLU A 596 0.01 51.41 -63.86
C GLU A 596 -0.89 50.39 -63.13
N SER A 597 -2.20 50.38 -63.40
CA SER A 597 -3.11 49.30 -63.01
C SER A 597 -4.36 49.25 -63.92
N SER A 598 -5.05 48.12 -63.92
CA SER A 598 -6.31 47.85 -64.62
C SER A 598 -7.52 48.03 -63.70
N GLY A 599 -8.71 48.16 -64.28
CA GLY A 599 -9.97 48.33 -63.55
C GLY A 599 -10.75 49.56 -63.99
N SER A 600 -11.85 49.83 -63.29
CA SER A 600 -12.71 50.99 -63.58
C SER A 600 -12.59 52.02 -62.48
N TYR A 601 -11.95 53.14 -62.81
CA TYR A 601 -11.56 54.19 -61.89
C TYR A 601 -12.59 55.32 -61.94
N SER A 602 -13.36 55.46 -60.86
CA SER A 602 -14.23 56.61 -60.65
C SER A 602 -13.52 57.67 -59.80
N PHE A 603 -13.73 58.93 -60.14
CA PHE A 603 -13.15 60.08 -59.45
C PHE A 603 -14.10 61.28 -59.48
N GLU A 604 -14.11 62.01 -58.38
CA GLU A 604 -14.95 63.17 -58.15
C GLU A 604 -14.12 64.45 -58.27
N ILE A 605 -14.65 65.46 -58.95
CA ILE A 605 -14.02 66.77 -59.07
C ILE A 605 -14.86 67.82 -58.37
N ILE A 606 -14.27 68.50 -57.39
CA ILE A 606 -14.84 69.71 -56.79
C ILE A 606 -14.64 70.91 -57.69
N VAL A 607 -15.62 71.79 -57.68
CA VAL A 607 -15.50 73.18 -58.08
C VAL A 607 -15.86 74.10 -56.91
N SER A 608 -14.95 74.98 -56.51
CA SER A 608 -15.15 75.89 -55.37
C SER A 608 -15.40 77.34 -55.81
N ASP A 609 -16.44 77.98 -55.29
CA ASP A 609 -16.70 79.41 -55.50
C ASP A 609 -16.09 80.28 -54.40
N ILE A 610 -15.13 81.12 -54.82
CA ILE A 610 -14.30 81.92 -53.92
C ILE A 610 -15.09 83.06 -53.23
N GLY A 611 -16.24 83.47 -53.78
CA GLY A 611 -17.01 84.63 -53.29
C GLY A 611 -17.98 84.35 -52.14
N SER A 612 -18.41 83.09 -51.98
CA SER A 612 -19.43 82.68 -51.00
C SER A 612 -18.97 81.57 -50.05
N GLY A 613 -17.81 80.96 -50.29
CA GLY A 613 -17.29 79.87 -49.46
C GLY A 613 -18.07 78.57 -49.62
N LYS A 614 -18.67 78.36 -50.80
CA LYS A 614 -19.44 77.17 -51.15
C LYS A 614 -18.95 76.56 -52.47
N ALA A 615 -19.25 75.29 -52.65
CA ALA A 615 -18.66 74.45 -53.68
C ALA A 615 -19.68 73.43 -54.19
N ALA A 616 -19.33 72.74 -55.27
CA ALA A 616 -20.08 71.63 -55.83
C ALA A 616 -19.16 70.56 -56.38
N LEU A 617 -19.73 69.38 -56.64
CA LEU A 617 -19.03 68.13 -56.87
C LEU A 617 -19.67 67.42 -58.06
N GLN A 618 -18.89 66.63 -58.80
CA GLN A 618 -19.37 65.78 -59.89
C GLN A 618 -18.45 64.57 -60.05
N ASP A 619 -19.04 63.38 -60.18
CA ASP A 619 -18.36 62.11 -60.46
C ASP A 619 -18.07 61.92 -61.96
N TYR A 620 -16.97 61.23 -62.25
CA TYR A 620 -16.48 60.83 -63.58
C TYR A 620 -15.92 59.40 -63.52
N SER A 621 -15.73 58.69 -64.65
CA SER A 621 -15.05 57.38 -64.64
C SER A 621 -14.31 56.97 -65.92
N ILE A 622 -13.18 56.27 -65.78
CA ILE A 622 -12.32 55.73 -66.87
C ILE A 622 -12.05 54.24 -66.61
N THR A 623 -12.10 53.38 -67.63
CA THR A 623 -11.80 51.94 -67.52
C THR A 623 -10.50 51.55 -68.22
N ILE A 624 -9.73 50.63 -67.63
CA ILE A 624 -8.46 50.10 -68.15
C ILE A 624 -8.52 48.57 -68.16
N ASP A 625 -8.27 47.95 -69.32
CA ASP A 625 -8.35 46.49 -69.52
C ASP A 625 -7.07 45.74 -69.11
N LYS A 626 -7.21 44.40 -68.95
CA LYS A 626 -6.20 43.43 -68.49
C LYS A 626 -5.35 42.80 -69.62
N ARG A 627 -4.45 41.87 -69.25
CA ARG A 627 -3.47 41.18 -70.11
C ARG A 627 -3.42 39.65 -69.92
N ASP A 628 -3.48 38.87 -71.01
CA ASP A 628 -3.62 37.40 -70.95
C ASP A 628 -2.30 36.61 -70.72
N ILE A 629 -2.37 35.48 -69.99
CA ILE A 629 -1.25 34.52 -69.81
C ILE A 629 -1.74 33.08 -69.48
N THR A 630 -0.91 32.04 -69.66
CA THR A 630 -1.30 30.61 -69.43
C THR A 630 -0.24 29.78 -68.71
N VAL A 631 -0.66 28.95 -67.73
CA VAL A 631 0.20 28.10 -66.87
C VAL A 631 -0.23 26.62 -66.82
N VAL A 632 0.71 25.70 -66.62
CA VAL A 632 0.49 24.24 -66.54
C VAL A 632 1.15 23.64 -65.30
N ALA A 633 0.42 22.87 -64.50
CA ALA A 633 0.89 22.24 -63.25
C ALA A 633 1.56 20.86 -63.45
N ASP A 634 2.55 20.54 -62.62
CA ASP A 634 3.24 19.24 -62.57
C ASP A 634 2.56 18.23 -61.62
N ASN A 635 2.67 16.93 -61.91
CA ASN A 635 2.21 15.85 -61.02
C ASN A 635 3.19 15.59 -59.86
N LYS A 636 2.66 15.17 -58.70
CA LYS A 636 3.39 14.98 -57.43
C LYS A 636 2.86 13.78 -56.64
N SER A 637 3.57 13.36 -55.59
CA SER A 637 3.12 12.32 -54.65
C SER A 637 3.68 12.51 -53.24
N MET A 638 2.97 11.99 -52.23
CA MET A 638 3.29 12.12 -50.81
C MET A 638 2.77 10.93 -49.97
N VAL A 639 3.09 10.94 -48.68
CA VAL A 639 2.55 10.01 -47.67
C VAL A 639 1.53 10.76 -46.81
N TYR A 640 0.48 10.08 -46.35
CA TYR A 640 -0.54 10.64 -45.47
C TYR A 640 0.08 11.30 -44.22
N GLY A 641 -0.44 12.47 -43.82
CA GLY A 641 0.09 13.25 -42.70
C GLY A 641 1.48 13.88 -42.89
N THR A 642 2.11 13.75 -44.07
CA THR A 642 3.35 14.48 -44.37
C THR A 642 3.07 15.84 -45.02
N ALA A 643 4.05 16.74 -45.01
CA ALA A 643 3.92 18.03 -45.70
C ALA A 643 3.77 17.82 -47.22
N VAL A 644 2.80 18.50 -47.83
CA VAL A 644 2.57 18.48 -49.28
C VAL A 644 3.84 18.95 -50.00
N PRO A 645 4.38 18.19 -50.98
CA PRO A 645 5.56 18.61 -51.73
C PRO A 645 5.27 19.87 -52.56
N GLU A 646 6.29 20.68 -52.81
CA GLU A 646 6.15 21.93 -53.57
C GLU A 646 5.51 21.68 -54.94
N LEU A 647 4.34 22.29 -55.16
CA LEU A 647 3.53 22.15 -56.37
C LEU A 647 4.05 23.12 -57.44
N THR A 648 4.69 22.60 -58.48
CA THR A 648 5.40 23.38 -59.50
C THR A 648 4.60 23.52 -60.80
N TYR A 649 4.90 24.55 -61.58
CA TYR A 649 4.22 24.87 -62.83
C TYR A 649 5.18 25.41 -63.89
N THR A 650 4.70 25.50 -65.13
CA THR A 650 5.37 26.16 -66.25
C THR A 650 4.45 27.13 -66.98
N VAL A 651 4.96 28.30 -67.38
CA VAL A 651 4.26 29.26 -68.24
C VAL A 651 4.38 28.79 -69.69
N THR A 652 3.28 28.78 -70.45
CA THR A 652 3.25 28.23 -71.82
C THR A 652 2.82 29.21 -72.92
N SER A 653 2.17 30.33 -72.56
CA SER A 653 1.89 31.45 -73.47
C SER A 653 1.63 32.75 -72.70
N GLY A 654 1.83 33.90 -73.37
CA GLY A 654 1.78 35.24 -72.78
C GLY A 654 3.16 35.73 -72.29
N SER A 655 3.21 36.94 -71.72
CA SER A 655 4.38 37.43 -70.97
C SER A 655 3.98 38.49 -69.94
N GLU A 656 4.72 38.52 -68.84
CA GLU A 656 4.76 39.62 -67.87
C GLU A 656 5.19 40.94 -68.54
N ALA A 657 4.87 42.06 -67.89
CA ALA A 657 5.41 43.39 -68.15
C ALA A 657 6.63 43.67 -67.26
N ASP A 658 7.43 44.69 -67.59
CA ASP A 658 8.69 44.97 -66.90
C ASP A 658 8.48 45.34 -65.42
N GLY A 659 8.68 44.36 -64.52
CA GLY A 659 8.59 44.51 -63.07
C GLY A 659 7.54 43.62 -62.40
N ASP A 660 6.60 43.05 -63.15
CA ASP A 660 5.68 42.02 -62.63
C ASP A 660 6.41 40.69 -62.38
N SER A 661 5.86 39.87 -61.49
CA SER A 661 6.23 38.46 -61.32
C SER A 661 5.09 37.68 -60.68
N PHE A 662 4.96 36.38 -61.01
CA PHE A 662 4.00 35.50 -60.35
C PHE A 662 4.22 35.43 -58.83
N THR A 663 3.13 35.41 -58.07
CA THR A 663 3.09 35.27 -56.61
C THR A 663 2.01 34.26 -56.18
N GLY A 664 2.02 33.85 -54.91
CA GLY A 664 1.19 32.74 -54.44
C GLY A 664 1.74 31.38 -54.90
N ALA A 665 0.90 30.34 -54.83
CA ALA A 665 1.29 28.97 -55.19
C ALA A 665 0.12 28.19 -55.78
N LEU A 666 0.43 27.13 -56.54
CA LEU A 666 -0.57 26.14 -56.95
C LEU A 666 -1.27 25.54 -55.73
N GLY A 667 -2.53 25.16 -55.91
CA GLY A 667 -3.35 24.53 -54.89
C GLY A 667 -3.78 23.14 -55.30
N TRP A 668 -4.41 22.43 -54.38
CA TRP A 668 -5.13 21.20 -54.65
C TRP A 668 -6.41 21.22 -53.82
N VAL A 669 -7.50 20.64 -54.34
CA VAL A 669 -8.76 20.55 -53.59
C VAL A 669 -8.84 19.20 -52.94
N VAL A 670 -8.84 19.22 -51.61
CA VAL A 670 -9.37 18.13 -50.79
C VAL A 670 -10.87 18.34 -50.68
N GLY A 671 -11.67 17.35 -51.09
CA GLY A 671 -13.12 17.40 -50.99
C GLY A 671 -13.59 16.91 -49.62
N ASP A 672 -13.87 17.83 -48.71
CA ASP A 672 -14.45 17.65 -47.36
C ASP A 672 -13.71 16.69 -46.38
N GLY A 673 -12.70 15.93 -46.82
CA GLY A 673 -11.77 15.13 -46.01
C GLY A 673 -10.38 15.77 -45.86
N ASP A 674 -9.48 15.16 -45.08
CA ASP A 674 -8.23 15.78 -44.59
C ASP A 674 -6.95 15.22 -45.24
N GLY A 675 -7.01 14.98 -46.54
CA GLY A 675 -5.89 14.52 -47.36
C GLY A 675 -5.67 13.01 -47.25
N ASP A 676 -6.76 12.26 -47.09
CA ASP A 676 -6.84 10.80 -47.02
C ASP A 676 -6.12 10.07 -48.17
N VAL A 677 -5.96 8.75 -48.07
CA VAL A 677 -5.20 7.98 -49.07
C VAL A 677 -5.96 7.88 -50.40
N GLY A 678 -5.54 8.69 -51.38
CA GLY A 678 -6.13 8.75 -52.71
C GLY A 678 -5.39 9.67 -53.70
N ASP A 679 -5.96 9.84 -54.89
CA ASP A 679 -5.46 10.74 -55.94
C ASP A 679 -6.30 12.04 -56.00
N TYR A 680 -5.62 13.19 -55.96
CA TYR A 680 -6.23 14.52 -55.90
C TYR A 680 -5.81 15.42 -57.07
N GLU A 681 -6.63 16.42 -57.38
CA GLU A 681 -6.41 17.34 -58.50
C GLU A 681 -5.66 18.62 -58.09
N ILE A 682 -4.50 18.86 -58.72
CA ILE A 682 -3.73 20.09 -58.59
C ILE A 682 -4.32 21.14 -59.54
N ASN A 683 -4.68 22.29 -58.98
CA ASN A 683 -5.31 23.42 -59.64
C ASN A 683 -4.52 24.72 -59.36
N GLN A 684 -5.01 25.87 -59.85
CA GLN A 684 -4.30 27.15 -59.76
C GLN A 684 -4.06 27.62 -58.31
N GLY A 685 -4.90 27.24 -57.34
CA GLY A 685 -4.77 27.68 -55.95
C GLY A 685 -4.74 29.21 -55.80
N THR A 686 -3.66 29.72 -55.20
CA THR A 686 -3.41 31.16 -55.03
C THR A 686 -2.43 31.71 -56.06
N LEU A 687 -1.97 30.91 -57.03
CA LEU A 687 -1.02 31.34 -58.05
C LEU A 687 -1.63 32.46 -58.90
N THR A 688 -1.09 33.66 -58.76
CA THR A 688 -1.60 34.88 -59.37
C THR A 688 -0.47 35.78 -59.83
N LEU A 689 -0.79 36.68 -60.76
CA LEU A 689 -0.02 37.90 -61.01
C LEU A 689 -0.72 39.05 -60.28
N SER A 690 -0.31 40.29 -60.56
CA SER A 690 -1.13 41.46 -60.26
C SER A 690 -2.53 41.31 -60.89
N GLU A 691 -3.54 42.00 -60.33
CA GLU A 691 -4.94 41.92 -60.80
C GLU A 691 -5.12 42.28 -62.28
N ASN A 692 -4.10 42.89 -62.86
CA ASN A 692 -3.96 43.35 -64.24
C ASN A 692 -3.81 42.24 -65.29
N TYR A 693 -3.75 40.98 -64.86
CA TYR A 693 -3.67 39.82 -65.73
C TYR A 693 -4.91 38.94 -65.62
N ASP A 694 -5.20 38.20 -66.70
CA ASP A 694 -6.11 37.06 -66.69
C ASP A 694 -5.31 35.79 -67.01
N ILE A 695 -5.31 34.84 -66.06
CA ILE A 695 -4.51 33.61 -66.10
C ILE A 695 -5.39 32.43 -66.49
N THR A 696 -4.93 31.63 -67.45
CA THR A 696 -5.54 30.34 -67.81
C THR A 696 -4.72 29.17 -67.23
N PRO A 697 -5.26 28.34 -66.33
CA PRO A 697 -4.54 27.21 -65.74
C PRO A 697 -4.83 25.85 -66.41
N VAL A 698 -3.84 24.96 -66.41
CA VAL A 698 -3.97 23.54 -66.74
C VAL A 698 -3.51 22.69 -65.54
N LYS A 699 -4.30 21.66 -65.22
CA LYS A 699 -4.29 20.92 -63.96
C LYS A 699 -3.35 19.71 -63.96
N GLY A 700 -2.89 19.32 -62.77
CA GLY A 700 -2.07 18.11 -62.51
C GLY A 700 -2.69 17.19 -61.45
N THR A 701 -1.93 16.22 -60.94
CA THR A 701 -2.38 15.23 -59.94
C THR A 701 -1.40 15.06 -58.77
N LEU A 702 -1.93 14.96 -57.55
CA LEU A 702 -1.20 14.66 -56.32
C LEU A 702 -1.68 13.31 -55.75
N THR A 703 -0.80 12.31 -55.67
CA THR A 703 -1.12 10.99 -55.07
C THR A 703 -0.71 10.94 -53.59
N VAL A 704 -1.62 10.57 -52.69
CA VAL A 704 -1.34 10.33 -51.26
C VAL A 704 -1.32 8.82 -50.97
N THR A 705 -0.37 8.36 -50.15
CA THR A 705 -0.16 6.94 -49.81
C THR A 705 -0.21 6.66 -48.32
N LYS A 706 -0.58 5.42 -47.91
CA LYS A 706 -0.74 5.03 -46.50
C LYS A 706 0.50 5.34 -45.64
N ALA A 707 0.28 5.89 -44.46
CA ALA A 707 1.32 6.11 -43.46
C ALA A 707 1.57 4.85 -42.60
N THR A 708 2.78 4.76 -42.04
CA THR A 708 3.13 3.74 -41.03
C THR A 708 3.33 4.42 -39.69
N VAL A 709 2.61 3.97 -38.65
CA VAL A 709 2.84 4.43 -37.28
C VAL A 709 4.20 3.93 -36.81
N SER A 710 5.02 4.83 -36.27
CA SER A 710 6.37 4.52 -35.79
C SER A 710 6.73 5.43 -34.62
N GLY A 711 7.67 4.98 -33.78
CA GLY A 711 8.02 5.68 -32.54
C GLY A 711 7.09 5.38 -31.35
N ILE A 712 6.22 4.37 -31.47
CA ILE A 712 5.48 3.79 -30.34
C ILE A 712 6.23 2.59 -29.75
N SER A 713 6.08 2.37 -28.44
CA SER A 713 6.60 1.18 -27.75
C SER A 713 5.66 0.70 -26.64
N PHE A 714 5.76 -0.58 -26.26
CA PHE A 714 5.04 -1.15 -25.13
C PHE A 714 6.02 -1.89 -24.22
N THR A 715 6.45 -1.21 -23.16
CA THR A 715 7.51 -1.69 -22.25
C THR A 715 6.89 -2.16 -20.94
N GLY A 716 7.35 -3.31 -20.43
CA GLY A 716 6.94 -3.81 -19.12
C GLY A 716 7.37 -2.86 -18.00
N SER A 717 6.68 -2.91 -16.86
CA SER A 717 7.05 -2.12 -15.68
C SER A 717 6.85 -2.91 -14.40
N THR A 718 7.73 -2.67 -13.43
CA THR A 718 7.60 -3.19 -12.07
C THR A 718 7.12 -2.07 -11.15
N PHE A 719 6.04 -2.31 -10.42
CA PHE A 719 5.48 -1.41 -9.43
C PHE A 719 5.57 -2.05 -8.04
N THR A 720 5.78 -1.24 -7.01
CA THR A 720 5.55 -1.69 -5.63
C THR A 720 4.05 -1.71 -5.34
N TYR A 721 3.60 -2.71 -4.60
CA TYR A 721 2.24 -2.86 -4.10
C TYR A 721 1.92 -1.74 -3.11
N ASP A 722 0.89 -0.94 -3.43
CA ASP A 722 0.45 0.24 -2.67
C ASP A 722 -1.08 0.40 -2.65
N GLY A 723 -1.82 -0.70 -2.85
CA GLY A 723 -3.28 -0.73 -2.94
C GLY A 723 -3.88 -0.07 -4.19
N THR A 724 -3.09 0.54 -5.08
CA THR A 724 -3.62 1.23 -6.29
C THR A 724 -3.54 0.38 -7.56
N SER A 725 -4.56 0.49 -8.41
CA SER A 725 -4.65 -0.20 -9.71
C SER A 725 -3.55 0.29 -10.65
N LYS A 726 -2.61 -0.61 -10.98
CA LYS A 726 -1.55 -0.40 -11.95
C LYS A 726 -2.01 -0.74 -13.36
N SER A 727 -1.48 -0.02 -14.34
CA SER A 727 -1.70 -0.25 -15.76
C SER A 727 -0.43 0.09 -16.55
N LEU A 728 -0.21 -0.60 -17.66
CA LEU A 728 0.74 -0.22 -18.70
C LEU A 728 0.00 0.52 -19.81
N TYR A 729 0.70 1.45 -20.47
CA TYR A 729 0.21 2.18 -21.63
C TYR A 729 1.28 2.16 -22.73
N ILE A 730 0.87 2.39 -23.98
CA ILE A 730 1.78 2.67 -25.08
C ILE A 730 2.54 3.97 -24.78
N ASP A 731 3.86 3.92 -24.89
CA ASP A 731 4.70 5.12 -24.95
C ASP A 731 4.84 5.58 -26.40
N GLY A 732 4.91 6.89 -26.61
CA GLY A 732 4.82 7.54 -27.92
C GLY A 732 3.40 7.96 -28.33
N THR A 733 3.31 8.98 -29.18
CA THR A 733 2.03 9.59 -29.60
C THR A 733 1.36 8.78 -30.71
N LEU A 734 0.11 8.35 -30.50
CA LEU A 734 -0.73 7.80 -31.57
C LEU A 734 -1.32 8.95 -32.42
N PRO A 735 -1.29 8.86 -33.76
CA PRO A 735 -1.87 9.86 -34.63
C PRO A 735 -3.40 9.70 -34.76
N GLU A 736 -4.06 10.74 -35.28
CA GLU A 736 -5.51 10.72 -35.50
C GLU A 736 -5.91 9.61 -36.49
N GLY A 737 -7.02 8.93 -36.22
CA GLY A 737 -7.43 7.72 -36.94
C GLY A 737 -6.79 6.41 -36.43
N VAL A 738 -5.95 6.46 -35.39
CA VAL A 738 -5.38 5.28 -34.72
C VAL A 738 -5.80 5.24 -33.25
N THR A 739 -6.26 4.08 -32.81
CA THR A 739 -6.72 3.85 -31.42
C THR A 739 -6.08 2.60 -30.84
N VAL A 740 -6.00 2.55 -29.50
CA VAL A 740 -5.50 1.39 -28.75
C VAL A 740 -6.45 1.07 -27.60
N SER A 741 -6.63 -0.22 -27.33
CA SER A 741 -7.34 -0.75 -26.17
C SER A 741 -6.45 -1.73 -25.41
N TYR A 742 -6.74 -1.98 -24.13
CA TYR A 742 -5.87 -2.78 -23.26
C TYR A 742 -6.62 -3.91 -22.56
N GLU A 743 -6.09 -5.12 -22.68
CA GLU A 743 -6.52 -6.31 -21.94
C GLU A 743 -5.47 -6.65 -20.86
N GLY A 744 -5.89 -7.16 -19.71
CA GLY A 744 -5.00 -7.49 -18.58
C GLY A 744 -4.53 -6.31 -17.72
N ASN A 745 -4.97 -5.09 -18.00
CA ASN A 745 -4.67 -3.87 -17.22
C ASN A 745 -5.52 -3.74 -15.92
N ARG A 746 -5.25 -2.70 -15.11
CA ARG A 746 -5.91 -2.39 -13.82
C ARG A 746 -5.65 -3.41 -12.71
N GLN A 747 -4.45 -3.97 -12.67
CA GLN A 747 -4.05 -4.97 -11.70
C GLN A 747 -3.71 -4.31 -10.34
N ILE A 748 -4.13 -4.94 -9.23
CA ILE A 748 -3.90 -4.41 -7.89
C ILE A 748 -2.93 -5.32 -7.12
N ARG A 749 -3.30 -6.59 -6.91
CA ARG A 749 -2.56 -7.59 -6.12
C ARG A 749 -1.10 -7.74 -6.58
N SER A 750 -0.18 -8.04 -5.66
CA SER A 750 1.19 -8.47 -6.03
C SER A 750 1.15 -9.71 -6.91
N GLY A 751 1.85 -9.69 -8.04
CA GLY A 751 1.78 -10.72 -9.09
C GLY A 751 2.56 -10.32 -10.35
N ASN A 752 2.55 -11.17 -11.38
CA ASN A 752 3.17 -10.88 -12.68
C ASN A 752 2.16 -11.10 -13.80
N TYR A 753 1.64 -10.00 -14.36
CA TYR A 753 0.50 -10.01 -15.27
C TYR A 753 0.95 -9.69 -16.70
N THR A 754 0.38 -10.37 -17.68
CA THR A 754 0.55 -10.00 -19.09
C THR A 754 -0.53 -8.98 -19.47
N VAL A 755 -0.11 -7.76 -19.79
CA VAL A 755 -0.99 -6.76 -20.42
C VAL A 755 -0.83 -6.88 -21.93
N LYS A 756 -1.92 -6.77 -22.66
CA LYS A 756 -1.95 -6.76 -24.13
C LYS A 756 -2.54 -5.44 -24.63
N ALA A 757 -1.81 -4.75 -25.50
CA ALA A 757 -2.28 -3.58 -26.24
C ALA A 757 -2.77 -4.02 -27.62
N ILE A 758 -4.04 -3.70 -27.92
CA ILE A 758 -4.75 -4.09 -29.14
C ILE A 758 -5.07 -2.83 -29.94
N PHE A 759 -4.57 -2.76 -31.17
CA PHE A 759 -4.68 -1.59 -32.02
C PHE A 759 -5.89 -1.64 -32.97
N THR A 760 -6.38 -0.47 -33.37
CA THR A 760 -7.36 -0.33 -34.46
C THR A 760 -7.05 0.94 -35.23
N VAL A 761 -6.80 0.77 -36.54
CA VAL A 761 -6.41 1.84 -37.48
C VAL A 761 -7.51 2.10 -38.51
N ASN A 762 -7.61 3.34 -38.99
CA ASN A 762 -8.45 3.68 -40.14
C ASN A 762 -7.75 3.35 -41.48
N GLU A 763 -8.41 3.67 -42.59
CA GLU A 763 -7.91 3.37 -43.94
C GLU A 763 -6.67 4.18 -44.37
N ASN A 764 -6.24 5.19 -43.62
CA ASN A 764 -5.05 5.99 -43.96
C ASN A 764 -3.72 5.39 -43.45
N TYR A 765 -3.78 4.41 -42.55
CA TYR A 765 -2.60 3.76 -41.99
C TYR A 765 -2.43 2.30 -42.43
N ASN A 766 -1.22 1.79 -42.31
CA ASN A 766 -0.95 0.34 -42.34
C ASN A 766 -1.37 -0.30 -41.00
N GLU A 767 -1.70 -1.60 -41.04
CA GLU A 767 -2.06 -2.38 -39.83
C GLU A 767 -0.89 -2.44 -38.84
N ILE A 768 -1.21 -2.58 -37.55
CA ILE A 768 -0.26 -2.64 -36.43
C ILE A 768 -0.52 -3.94 -35.67
N ASP A 769 0.51 -4.76 -35.48
CA ASP A 769 0.42 -5.99 -34.67
C ASP A 769 0.13 -5.69 -33.19
N ASP A 770 -0.66 -6.55 -32.54
CA ASP A 770 -0.89 -6.51 -31.10
C ASP A 770 0.42 -6.63 -30.31
N MET A 771 0.59 -5.85 -29.24
CA MET A 771 1.78 -5.85 -28.39
C MET A 771 1.48 -6.40 -27.00
N THR A 772 2.45 -7.07 -26.37
CA THR A 772 2.33 -7.61 -25.00
C THR A 772 3.47 -7.15 -24.11
N ALA A 773 3.17 -6.75 -22.88
CA ALA A 773 4.15 -6.29 -21.90
C ALA A 773 3.84 -6.83 -20.49
N ALA A 774 4.89 -7.11 -19.71
CA ALA A 774 4.77 -7.62 -18.35
C ALA A 774 4.56 -6.48 -17.33
N LEU A 775 3.46 -6.54 -16.60
CA LEU A 775 3.15 -5.70 -15.46
C LEU A 775 3.44 -6.52 -14.20
N LYS A 776 4.60 -6.27 -13.57
CA LYS A 776 4.98 -6.90 -12.30
C LYS A 776 4.56 -5.99 -11.15
N ILE A 777 3.88 -6.54 -10.16
CA ILE A 777 3.59 -5.85 -8.88
C ILE A 777 4.30 -6.64 -7.79
N ILE A 778 5.37 -6.08 -7.23
CA ILE A 778 6.14 -6.66 -6.11
C ILE A 778 5.56 -6.17 -4.77
N ARG A 779 5.67 -6.95 -3.69
CA ARG A 779 5.08 -6.56 -2.39
C ARG A 779 5.80 -5.34 -1.82
N ARG A 780 5.14 -4.60 -0.92
CA ARG A 780 5.75 -3.48 -0.19
C ARG A 780 6.92 -3.90 0.70
N ASP A 781 6.89 -5.14 1.20
CA ASP A 781 7.98 -5.77 1.96
C ASP A 781 9.20 -6.13 1.10
N ASP A 782 9.02 -6.39 -0.21
CA ASP A 782 10.05 -6.91 -1.15
C ASP A 782 11.12 -5.85 -1.54
N ASN A 783 11.12 -4.69 -0.87
CA ASN A 783 12.12 -3.62 -1.05
C ASN A 783 12.35 -2.83 0.26
N THR A 784 12.37 -3.53 1.39
CA THR A 784 12.72 -2.93 2.70
C THR A 784 14.09 -3.41 3.17
N ASN A 785 15.10 -2.54 3.11
CA ASN A 785 16.32 -2.73 3.89
C ASN A 785 15.97 -2.53 5.38
N ARG A 786 16.08 -3.59 6.18
CA ARG A 786 15.86 -3.58 7.63
C ARG A 786 17.20 -3.75 8.32
N ASN A 787 17.53 -2.90 9.29
CA ASN A 787 18.65 -3.20 10.18
C ASN A 787 18.32 -4.48 10.97
N ILE A 788 19.26 -5.42 11.02
CA ILE A 788 19.14 -6.62 11.85
C ILE A 788 20.24 -6.67 12.90
N ASP A 789 19.88 -7.28 14.03
CA ASP A 789 20.76 -7.50 15.16
C ASP A 789 21.60 -8.77 14.92
N VAL A 790 22.92 -8.60 14.94
CA VAL A 790 23.89 -9.69 14.83
C VAL A 790 24.39 -10.02 16.24
N ILE A 791 24.39 -11.29 16.61
CA ILE A 791 24.78 -11.73 17.95
C ILE A 791 26.26 -12.12 17.91
N ILE A 792 27.12 -11.48 18.70
CA ILE A 792 28.55 -11.81 18.77
C ILE A 792 28.91 -12.22 20.20
N ASP A 793 29.27 -13.50 20.37
CA ASP A 793 29.42 -14.18 21.66
C ASP A 793 28.24 -13.98 22.62
N GLY A 794 27.01 -14.12 22.10
CA GLY A 794 25.78 -13.92 22.87
C GLY A 794 25.41 -12.45 23.16
N ASN A 795 26.15 -11.47 22.61
CA ASN A 795 25.86 -10.05 22.77
C ASN A 795 25.32 -9.45 21.45
N THR A 796 24.15 -8.84 21.49
CA THR A 796 23.54 -8.14 20.35
C THR A 796 24.37 -6.93 19.89
N VAL A 797 24.61 -6.83 18.58
CA VAL A 797 25.24 -5.69 17.91
C VAL A 797 24.48 -5.36 16.62
N ASN A 798 23.97 -4.13 16.50
CA ASN A 798 23.27 -3.68 15.30
C ASN A 798 24.27 -3.32 14.20
N LEU A 799 24.65 -4.31 13.37
CA LEU A 799 25.58 -4.15 12.25
C LEU A 799 25.19 -4.89 10.97
N GLY A 800 24.07 -5.63 10.98
CA GLY A 800 23.55 -6.28 9.79
C GLY A 800 22.45 -5.45 9.13
N SER A 801 22.27 -5.66 7.83
CA SER A 801 21.10 -5.22 7.09
C SER A 801 20.53 -6.38 6.30
N GLU A 802 19.24 -6.63 6.43
CA GLU A 802 18.49 -7.64 5.67
C GLU A 802 17.61 -6.95 4.63
N SER A 803 17.68 -7.42 3.39
CA SER A 803 16.69 -7.15 2.35
C SER A 803 16.01 -8.47 1.99
N ILE A 804 14.71 -8.43 1.73
CA ILE A 804 13.93 -9.62 1.36
C ILE A 804 13.34 -9.37 -0.03
N SER A 805 13.39 -10.40 -0.89
CA SER A 805 12.84 -10.40 -2.23
C SER A 805 12.08 -11.69 -2.49
N PHE A 806 11.11 -11.65 -3.41
CA PHE A 806 10.32 -12.81 -3.80
C PHE A 806 10.30 -12.96 -5.32
N GLU A 807 10.85 -14.06 -5.82
CA GLU A 807 10.91 -14.34 -7.26
C GLU A 807 10.69 -15.83 -7.53
N ASN A 808 9.83 -16.15 -8.51
CA ASN A 808 9.52 -17.51 -8.96
C ASN A 808 9.13 -18.50 -7.82
N GLY A 809 8.44 -18.01 -6.78
CA GLY A 809 8.05 -18.81 -5.61
C GLY A 809 9.12 -18.93 -4.52
N ILE A 810 10.31 -18.36 -4.73
CA ILE A 810 11.45 -18.41 -3.81
C ILE A 810 11.52 -17.08 -3.04
N THR A 811 11.26 -17.14 -1.73
CA THR A 811 11.58 -16.05 -0.80
C THR A 811 13.08 -16.05 -0.54
N THR A 812 13.78 -15.03 -1.06
CA THR A 812 15.22 -14.84 -0.90
C THR A 812 15.47 -13.67 0.05
N SER A 813 16.07 -13.96 1.19
CA SER A 813 16.67 -12.95 2.07
C SER A 813 18.14 -12.77 1.73
N VAL A 814 18.60 -11.52 1.72
CA VAL A 814 19.99 -11.13 1.51
C VAL A 814 20.42 -10.28 2.70
N ILE A 815 21.32 -10.82 3.51
CA ILE A 815 21.92 -10.16 4.67
C ILE A 815 23.31 -9.64 4.30
N ALA A 816 23.50 -8.33 4.34
CA ALA A 816 24.81 -7.68 4.20
C ALA A 816 25.27 -7.15 5.56
N LEU A 817 26.53 -7.46 5.95
CA LEU A 817 27.11 -7.03 7.22
C LEU A 817 28.02 -5.80 7.06
N GLY A 818 27.91 -4.85 7.98
CA GLY A 818 28.78 -3.67 8.07
C GLY A 818 30.23 -4.07 8.35
N GLN A 819 31.09 -3.94 7.34
CA GLN A 819 32.44 -4.49 7.35
C GLN A 819 33.35 -3.84 8.40
N GLN A 820 33.28 -2.51 8.55
CA GLN A 820 34.12 -1.78 9.51
C GLN A 820 33.64 -1.98 10.94
N GLU A 821 32.32 -2.09 11.11
CA GLU A 821 31.62 -2.33 12.36
C GLU A 821 31.91 -3.76 12.87
N LEU A 822 31.83 -4.75 11.97
CA LEU A 822 32.16 -6.15 12.26
C LEU A 822 33.64 -6.31 12.58
N LYS A 823 34.55 -5.67 11.81
CA LYS A 823 35.98 -5.69 12.14
C LYS A 823 36.24 -5.12 13.53
N GLN A 824 35.67 -3.96 13.86
CA GLN A 824 35.80 -3.36 15.20
C GLN A 824 35.19 -4.24 16.30
N ALA A 825 34.09 -4.95 16.03
CA ALA A 825 33.48 -5.86 16.98
C ALA A 825 34.35 -7.11 17.25
N VAL A 826 35.08 -7.61 16.25
CA VAL A 826 35.93 -8.82 16.34
C VAL A 826 37.35 -8.50 16.83
N ASP A 827 37.94 -7.36 16.41
CA ASP A 827 39.28 -6.92 16.84
C ASP A 827 39.40 -6.83 18.37
N ASN A 828 38.33 -6.40 19.04
CA ASN A 828 38.26 -6.20 20.50
C ASN A 828 37.96 -7.47 21.32
N ARG A 829 37.87 -8.65 20.69
CA ARG A 829 37.52 -9.93 21.34
C ARG A 829 38.66 -10.96 21.32
N ASP A 830 38.51 -12.02 22.12
CA ASP A 830 39.42 -13.17 22.15
C ASP A 830 39.27 -14.05 20.88
N ASN A 831 40.29 -14.87 20.60
CA ASN A 831 40.28 -15.80 19.46
C ASN A 831 39.15 -16.84 19.60
N GLY A 832 38.54 -17.19 18.48
CA GLY A 832 37.43 -18.15 18.42
C GLY A 832 36.03 -17.54 18.58
N THR A 833 35.93 -16.20 18.55
CA THR A 833 34.67 -15.42 18.53
C THR A 833 33.62 -16.03 17.60
N VAL A 834 32.37 -16.14 18.06
CA VAL A 834 31.23 -16.60 17.25
C VAL A 834 30.33 -15.43 16.89
N ILE A 835 30.02 -15.30 15.59
CA ILE A 835 29.17 -14.28 14.98
C ILE A 835 27.93 -14.99 14.44
N THR A 836 26.80 -14.90 15.14
CA THR A 836 25.52 -15.52 14.75
C THR A 836 24.63 -14.51 14.03
N VAL A 837 24.15 -14.91 12.86
CA VAL A 837 23.32 -14.14 11.92
C VAL A 837 22.07 -14.94 11.62
N SER A 838 20.91 -14.44 12.05
CA SER A 838 19.62 -15.14 11.91
C SER A 838 18.68 -14.35 11.00
N ALA A 839 17.99 -15.02 10.08
CA ALA A 839 16.99 -14.38 9.21
C ALA A 839 15.72 -13.97 9.99
N SER A 840 15.07 -12.85 9.63
CA SER A 840 13.88 -12.37 10.36
C SER A 840 12.58 -13.12 10.05
N LYS A 841 12.54 -13.92 8.98
CA LYS A 841 11.37 -14.70 8.52
C LYS A 841 11.78 -16.10 8.05
N ALA A 842 10.77 -16.95 7.81
CA ALA A 842 10.96 -18.27 7.20
C ALA A 842 11.15 -18.12 5.68
N ASN A 843 12.36 -18.40 5.21
CA ASN A 843 12.79 -18.13 3.83
C ASN A 843 13.07 -19.42 3.05
N ASN A 844 12.99 -19.35 1.72
CA ASN A 844 13.40 -20.45 0.83
C ASN A 844 14.91 -20.40 0.56
N ARG A 845 15.47 -19.19 0.48
CA ARG A 845 16.90 -18.91 0.27
C ARG A 845 17.34 -17.81 1.24
N LEU A 846 18.54 -17.98 1.80
CA LEU A 846 19.24 -16.97 2.56
C LEU A 846 20.64 -16.79 1.95
N GLU A 847 20.98 -15.56 1.58
CA GLU A 847 22.32 -15.14 1.21
C GLU A 847 22.92 -14.31 2.36
N CYS A 848 24.17 -14.57 2.73
CA CYS A 848 24.96 -13.72 3.61
C CYS A 848 26.15 -13.16 2.81
N GLN A 849 26.30 -11.84 2.81
CA GLN A 849 27.29 -11.12 2.02
C GLN A 849 28.38 -10.49 2.90
N LEU A 850 29.63 -10.75 2.52
CA LEU A 850 30.87 -10.24 3.10
C LEU A 850 31.83 -9.82 1.97
N ASN A 851 33.01 -9.31 2.30
CA ASN A 851 34.13 -9.28 1.36
C ASN A 851 35.34 -10.07 1.88
N GLY A 852 36.30 -10.31 0.99
CA GLY A 852 37.50 -11.10 1.29
C GLY A 852 38.36 -10.52 2.42
N GLN A 853 38.40 -9.19 2.57
CA GLN A 853 39.12 -8.57 3.70
C GLN A 853 38.44 -8.88 5.04
N THR A 854 37.11 -8.80 5.12
CA THR A 854 36.36 -9.14 6.33
C THR A 854 36.55 -10.62 6.68
N VAL A 855 36.58 -11.51 5.67
CA VAL A 855 36.91 -12.93 5.87
C VAL A 855 38.34 -13.11 6.40
N LYS A 856 39.31 -12.35 5.90
CA LYS A 856 40.71 -12.40 6.39
C LYS A 856 40.82 -11.91 7.83
N ASP A 857 40.16 -10.81 8.17
CA ASP A 857 40.12 -10.25 9.53
C ASP A 857 39.46 -11.23 10.53
N MET A 858 38.48 -12.02 10.07
CA MET A 858 37.87 -13.11 10.84
C MET A 858 38.78 -14.35 10.95
N GLU A 859 39.53 -14.69 9.89
CA GLU A 859 40.50 -15.80 9.90
C GLU A 859 41.63 -15.56 10.90
N ASP A 860 42.23 -14.37 10.91
CA ASP A 860 43.32 -13.97 11.81
C ASP A 860 42.91 -13.98 13.31
N LYS A 861 41.60 -14.07 13.58
CA LYS A 861 40.97 -14.15 14.91
C LYS A 861 40.34 -15.52 15.21
N GLU A 862 40.54 -16.52 14.35
CA GLU A 862 39.95 -17.87 14.45
C GLU A 862 38.40 -17.85 14.50
N ALA A 863 37.77 -16.77 14.03
CA ALA A 863 36.35 -16.51 14.22
C ALA A 863 35.44 -17.43 13.38
N ARG A 864 34.20 -17.58 13.83
CA ARG A 864 33.19 -18.47 13.24
C ARG A 864 31.93 -17.69 12.91
N LEU A 865 31.43 -17.85 11.68
CA LEU A 865 30.13 -17.36 11.26
C LEU A 865 29.10 -18.47 11.45
N GLU A 866 28.03 -18.20 12.20
CA GLU A 866 26.87 -19.07 12.36
C GLU A 866 25.68 -18.42 11.64
N ILE A 867 25.24 -19.01 10.53
CA ILE A 867 24.09 -18.51 9.76
C ILE A 867 22.87 -19.37 10.09
N GLU A 868 21.79 -18.78 10.58
CA GLU A 868 20.58 -19.48 11.02
C GLU A 868 19.35 -19.18 10.16
N THR A 869 18.67 -20.25 9.75
CA THR A 869 17.32 -20.25 9.18
C THR A 869 16.44 -21.25 9.94
N PRO A 870 15.10 -21.16 9.84
CA PRO A 870 14.21 -22.17 10.43
C PRO A 870 14.39 -23.60 9.88
N ALA A 871 15.03 -23.77 8.71
CA ALA A 871 15.32 -25.08 8.12
C ALA A 871 16.70 -25.63 8.52
N ALA A 872 17.72 -24.77 8.63
CA ALA A 872 19.06 -25.18 9.02
C ALA A 872 19.95 -24.05 9.57
N THR A 873 20.92 -24.43 10.40
CA THR A 873 22.08 -23.62 10.80
C THR A 873 23.34 -24.05 10.03
N TYR A 874 24.19 -23.10 9.67
CA TYR A 874 25.51 -23.32 9.06
C TYR A 874 26.60 -22.65 9.90
N LEU A 875 27.52 -23.44 10.50
CA LEU A 875 28.59 -22.94 11.36
C LEU A 875 29.95 -23.10 10.67
N LEU A 876 30.46 -21.99 10.14
CA LEU A 876 31.66 -21.92 9.30
C LEU A 876 32.81 -21.16 10.00
N PRO A 877 33.93 -21.83 10.34
CA PRO A 877 35.17 -21.16 10.72
C PRO A 877 35.78 -20.44 9.50
N ALA A 878 36.11 -19.15 9.63
CA ALA A 878 36.55 -18.32 8.50
C ALA A 878 37.78 -18.88 7.75
N VAL A 879 38.71 -19.50 8.48
CA VAL A 879 39.91 -20.20 7.95
C VAL A 879 39.60 -21.32 6.93
N GLN A 880 38.36 -21.80 6.85
CA GLN A 880 37.94 -22.79 5.85
C GLN A 880 37.61 -22.16 4.49
N ILE A 881 37.41 -20.84 4.40
CA ILE A 881 37.20 -20.13 3.12
C ILE A 881 38.51 -20.02 2.32
N ASP A 882 39.67 -19.95 3.01
CA ASP A 882 41.01 -19.87 2.40
C ASP A 882 41.13 -18.73 1.39
N ILE A 883 40.78 -17.51 1.82
CA ILE A 883 40.56 -16.37 0.93
C ILE A 883 41.83 -15.95 0.17
N ASP A 884 43.02 -16.22 0.70
CA ASP A 884 44.30 -16.02 -0.01
C ASP A 884 44.39 -16.94 -1.24
N THR A 885 44.11 -18.24 -1.07
CA THR A 885 44.09 -19.23 -2.16
C THR A 885 42.96 -18.99 -3.17
N VAL A 886 41.85 -18.39 -2.72
CA VAL A 886 40.77 -17.93 -3.61
C VAL A 886 41.20 -16.68 -4.42
N SER A 887 41.89 -15.73 -3.78
CA SER A 887 42.43 -14.53 -4.43
C SER A 887 43.41 -14.88 -5.55
N GLU A 888 44.35 -15.81 -5.30
CA GLU A 888 45.27 -16.34 -6.33
C GLU A 888 44.54 -16.96 -7.53
N GLN A 889 43.40 -17.63 -7.29
CA GLN A 889 42.57 -18.21 -8.35
C GLN A 889 41.78 -17.15 -9.11
N LEU A 890 41.38 -16.04 -8.47
CA LEU A 890 40.69 -14.92 -9.11
C LEU A 890 41.64 -14.11 -10.01
N GLY A 891 42.84 -13.75 -9.54
CA GLY A 891 43.82 -13.07 -10.38
C GLY A 891 45.13 -12.69 -9.69
N THR A 892 46.00 -11.97 -10.42
CA THR A 892 47.24 -11.43 -9.87
C THR A 892 47.00 -10.06 -9.26
N GLN A 893 47.37 -9.88 -7.98
CA GLN A 893 47.21 -8.63 -7.22
C GLN A 893 45.74 -8.17 -7.09
N VAL A 894 44.86 -9.08 -6.69
CA VAL A 894 43.49 -8.74 -6.26
C VAL A 894 43.52 -8.25 -4.82
N ASP A 895 43.04 -7.03 -4.57
CA ASP A 895 42.85 -6.51 -3.21
C ASP A 895 41.67 -7.24 -2.55
N LEU A 896 41.88 -7.86 -1.38
CA LEU A 896 40.88 -8.71 -0.72
C LEU A 896 39.56 -7.99 -0.42
N LYS A 897 39.61 -6.66 -0.24
CA LYS A 897 38.44 -5.81 -0.01
C LYS A 897 37.48 -5.72 -1.21
N ASP A 898 37.97 -6.01 -2.42
CA ASP A 898 37.23 -5.93 -3.67
C ASP A 898 36.72 -7.30 -4.14
N ILE A 899 36.95 -8.36 -3.35
CA ILE A 899 36.38 -9.70 -3.58
C ILE A 899 35.05 -9.78 -2.81
N ASP A 900 33.94 -9.85 -3.52
CA ASP A 900 32.63 -10.12 -2.92
C ASP A 900 32.57 -11.60 -2.49
N VAL A 901 32.10 -11.88 -1.27
CA VAL A 901 31.99 -13.24 -0.72
C VAL A 901 30.54 -13.48 -0.30
N GLN A 902 29.88 -14.40 -1.01
CA GLN A 902 28.48 -14.78 -0.81
C GLN A 902 28.42 -16.20 -0.25
N LEU A 903 27.70 -16.37 0.86
CA LEU A 903 27.41 -17.66 1.48
C LEU A 903 25.91 -17.90 1.41
N GLU A 904 25.48 -19.12 1.10
CA GLU A 904 24.05 -19.42 0.90
C GLU A 904 23.56 -20.63 1.69
N ILE A 905 22.31 -20.54 2.15
CA ILE A 905 21.50 -21.67 2.60
C ILE A 905 20.22 -21.66 1.76
N ILE A 906 19.97 -22.72 1.00
CA ILE A 906 18.81 -22.84 0.11
C ILE A 906 18.01 -24.10 0.48
N ARG A 907 16.76 -23.95 0.89
CA ARG A 907 15.83 -25.09 0.97
C ARG A 907 15.51 -25.48 -0.48
N SER A 908 15.93 -26.67 -0.89
CA SER A 908 15.89 -27.06 -2.30
C SER A 908 14.46 -27.00 -2.88
N PRO A 909 14.28 -26.45 -4.10
CA PRO A 909 12.97 -26.41 -4.78
C PRO A 909 12.34 -27.80 -4.94
N GLU A 910 11.02 -27.85 -5.13
CA GLU A 910 10.29 -29.12 -5.27
C GLU A 910 10.83 -30.05 -6.37
N GLU A 911 11.28 -29.52 -7.50
CA GLU A 911 11.86 -30.33 -8.58
C GLU A 911 13.15 -31.04 -8.12
N THR A 912 14.06 -30.30 -7.50
CA THR A 912 15.29 -30.84 -6.90
C THR A 912 14.97 -31.84 -5.78
N ALA A 913 14.00 -31.54 -4.92
CA ALA A 913 13.57 -32.44 -3.85
C ALA A 913 12.97 -33.75 -4.40
N ARG A 914 12.16 -33.69 -5.46
CA ARG A 914 11.61 -34.87 -6.14
C ARG A 914 12.70 -35.71 -6.81
N ALA A 915 13.68 -35.10 -7.46
CA ALA A 915 14.82 -35.82 -8.03
C ALA A 915 15.68 -36.53 -6.96
N VAL A 916 15.87 -35.87 -5.81
CA VAL A 916 16.51 -36.45 -4.62
C VAL A 916 15.71 -37.64 -4.07
N GLU A 917 14.38 -37.51 -3.96
CA GLU A 917 13.50 -38.60 -3.55
C GLU A 917 13.50 -39.77 -4.55
N ASP A 918 13.53 -39.51 -5.86
CA ASP A 918 13.49 -40.57 -6.87
C ASP A 918 14.78 -41.40 -6.88
N SER A 919 15.96 -40.77 -6.74
CA SER A 919 17.21 -41.51 -6.53
C SER A 919 17.16 -42.33 -5.22
N ALA A 920 16.59 -41.78 -4.13
CA ALA A 920 16.41 -42.52 -2.88
C ALA A 920 15.45 -43.72 -3.05
N ARG A 921 14.35 -43.55 -3.80
CA ARG A 921 13.40 -44.62 -4.17
C ARG A 921 14.08 -45.73 -4.97
N GLU A 922 14.91 -45.39 -5.98
CA GLU A 922 15.68 -46.37 -6.75
C GLU A 922 16.68 -47.15 -5.89
N ASN A 923 17.32 -46.48 -4.92
CA ASN A 923 18.27 -47.09 -3.99
C ASN A 923 17.61 -47.70 -2.72
N ALA A 924 16.28 -47.78 -2.68
CA ALA A 924 15.46 -48.45 -1.67
C ALA A 924 15.59 -47.91 -0.21
N PHE A 925 15.87 -46.62 -0.04
CA PHE A 925 15.79 -45.92 1.26
C PHE A 925 14.88 -44.69 1.19
N ALA A 926 14.48 -44.17 2.36
CA ALA A 926 13.56 -43.04 2.43
C ALA A 926 14.28 -41.76 2.87
N ILE A 927 14.05 -40.66 2.16
CA ILE A 927 14.33 -39.30 2.63
C ILE A 927 13.40 -39.00 3.81
N THR A 928 13.93 -38.40 4.88
CA THR A 928 13.17 -38.06 6.10
C THR A 928 13.12 -36.56 6.39
N VAL A 929 13.98 -35.77 5.76
CA VAL A 929 14.02 -34.30 5.89
C VAL A 929 14.28 -33.70 4.50
N PRO A 930 13.53 -32.67 4.06
CA PRO A 930 13.74 -32.05 2.75
C PRO A 930 15.19 -31.59 2.53
N PRO A 931 15.74 -31.71 1.31
CA PRO A 931 17.11 -31.31 1.04
C PRO A 931 17.35 -29.81 1.24
N VAL A 932 18.54 -29.48 1.74
CA VAL A 932 19.05 -28.12 1.94
C VAL A 932 20.44 -28.02 1.32
N GLU A 933 20.60 -27.05 0.43
CA GLU A 933 21.86 -26.71 -0.22
C GLU A 933 22.64 -25.67 0.57
N PHE A 934 23.96 -25.82 0.61
CA PHE A 934 24.89 -24.89 1.24
C PHE A 934 25.99 -24.54 0.24
N SER A 935 26.08 -23.27 -0.13
CA SER A 935 27.01 -22.74 -1.13
C SER A 935 27.94 -21.69 -0.52
N ILE A 936 29.12 -21.50 -1.11
CA ILE A 936 29.97 -20.33 -0.93
C ILE A 936 30.58 -19.98 -2.28
N SER A 937 30.45 -18.72 -2.70
CA SER A 937 31.06 -18.19 -3.92
C SER A 937 31.78 -16.88 -3.65
N CYS A 938 32.93 -16.69 -4.31
CA CYS A 938 33.76 -15.49 -4.20
C CYS A 938 33.94 -14.88 -5.59
N THR A 939 33.62 -13.60 -5.77
CA THR A 939 33.55 -12.96 -7.09
C THR A 939 34.44 -11.71 -7.16
N TYR A 940 35.12 -11.53 -8.29
CA TYR A 940 35.88 -10.33 -8.62
C TYR A 940 35.84 -10.08 -10.13
N ASN A 941 35.46 -8.88 -10.58
CA ASN A 941 35.39 -8.49 -12.00
C ASN A 941 34.68 -9.54 -12.90
N ASN A 942 33.46 -9.94 -12.53
CA ASN A 942 32.62 -10.95 -13.20
C ASN A 942 33.24 -12.36 -13.31
N LYS A 943 34.31 -12.65 -12.57
CA LYS A 943 34.87 -13.99 -12.42
C LYS A 943 34.55 -14.50 -11.01
N THR A 944 33.94 -15.68 -10.94
CA THR A 944 33.53 -16.33 -9.68
C THR A 944 34.33 -17.60 -9.45
N VAL A 945 34.70 -17.85 -8.19
CA VAL A 945 35.33 -19.08 -7.70
C VAL A 945 34.47 -19.63 -6.57
N ALA A 946 34.02 -20.89 -6.69
CA ALA A 946 33.22 -21.55 -5.66
C ALA A 946 34.15 -22.23 -4.63
N VAL A 947 33.84 -22.10 -3.33
CA VAL A 947 34.57 -22.80 -2.27
C VAL A 947 33.95 -24.18 -2.05
N GLU A 948 34.33 -25.12 -2.90
CA GLU A 948 33.82 -26.50 -2.92
C GLU A 948 34.30 -27.37 -1.74
N ARG A 949 35.49 -27.07 -1.19
CA ARG A 949 36.24 -27.99 -0.30
C ARG A 949 36.88 -27.25 0.88
N PHE A 950 36.91 -27.92 2.02
CA PHE A 950 37.47 -27.41 3.27
C PHE A 950 38.69 -28.24 3.74
N LYS A 951 39.54 -27.64 4.56
CA LYS A 951 40.73 -28.26 5.17
C LYS A 951 40.38 -29.07 6.42
N GLY A 952 39.29 -28.70 7.10
CA GLY A 952 38.71 -29.39 8.26
C GLY A 952 37.19 -29.36 8.21
N TYR A 953 36.54 -30.17 9.05
CA TYR A 953 35.08 -30.30 9.04
C TYR A 953 34.35 -28.97 9.34
N VAL A 954 33.32 -28.69 8.53
CA VAL A 954 32.38 -27.59 8.72
C VAL A 954 31.03 -28.16 9.13
N GLU A 955 30.42 -27.56 10.15
CA GLU A 955 29.22 -28.09 10.79
C GLU A 955 27.94 -27.48 10.17
N ARG A 956 26.91 -28.33 10.00
CA ARG A 956 25.57 -27.95 9.58
C ARG A 956 24.57 -28.62 10.50
N MET A 957 23.51 -27.93 10.89
CA MET A 957 22.43 -28.51 11.70
C MET A 957 21.14 -28.36 10.92
N ILE A 958 20.67 -29.43 10.27
CA ILE A 958 19.38 -29.42 9.57
C ILE A 958 18.29 -29.77 10.58
N ALA A 959 17.23 -28.96 10.65
CA ALA A 959 16.11 -29.19 11.54
C ALA A 959 15.35 -30.48 11.15
N ILE A 960 14.97 -31.26 12.15
CA ILE A 960 14.12 -32.44 11.98
C ILE A 960 12.69 -32.03 12.41
N PRO A 961 11.71 -32.01 11.50
CA PRO A 961 10.33 -31.64 11.83
C PRO A 961 9.68 -32.58 12.85
N GLU A 962 8.77 -32.06 13.69
CA GLU A 962 8.13 -32.83 14.79
C GLU A 962 7.29 -34.02 14.30
N GLU A 963 6.79 -33.97 13.06
CA GLU A 963 6.07 -35.07 12.42
C GLU A 963 6.97 -36.25 11.99
N VAL A 964 8.29 -36.08 12.01
CA VAL A 964 9.26 -37.12 11.66
C VAL A 964 9.58 -37.95 12.90
N ASP A 965 9.38 -39.27 12.81
CA ASP A 965 9.80 -40.21 13.86
C ASP A 965 11.32 -40.12 14.06
N HIS A 966 11.74 -39.45 15.15
CA HIS A 966 13.16 -39.27 15.51
C HIS A 966 13.90 -40.61 15.72
N GLY A 967 13.19 -41.70 15.99
CA GLY A 967 13.74 -43.06 16.04
C GLY A 967 14.05 -43.65 14.67
N ARG A 968 13.64 -42.99 13.59
CA ARG A 968 13.82 -43.39 12.18
C ARG A 968 14.81 -42.50 11.42
N ILE A 969 15.80 -41.94 12.12
CA ILE A 969 16.93 -41.24 11.50
C ILE A 969 18.15 -42.16 11.47
N THR A 970 18.70 -42.44 10.28
CA THR A 970 19.90 -43.28 10.11
C THR A 970 21.17 -42.46 9.94
N THR A 971 21.16 -41.51 9.00
CA THR A 971 22.29 -40.61 8.73
C THR A 971 21.85 -39.45 7.85
N GLY A 972 22.60 -38.36 7.89
CA GLY A 972 22.65 -37.40 6.80
C GLY A 972 23.35 -38.00 5.58
N VAL A 973 23.01 -37.49 4.41
CA VAL A 973 23.61 -37.81 3.12
C VAL A 973 23.89 -36.53 2.33
N ILE A 974 24.85 -36.62 1.42
CA ILE A 974 25.00 -35.69 0.31
C ILE A 974 24.36 -36.32 -0.93
N VAL A 975 23.73 -35.48 -1.77
CA VAL A 975 23.28 -35.85 -3.11
C VAL A 975 24.13 -35.09 -4.11
N ASP A 976 24.97 -35.80 -4.85
CA ASP A 976 25.79 -35.21 -5.91
C ASP A 976 24.95 -35.04 -7.21
N ALA A 977 25.42 -34.18 -8.12
CA ALA A 977 24.63 -33.72 -9.29
C ALA A 977 24.34 -34.79 -10.36
N ASP A 978 24.94 -35.97 -10.25
CA ASP A 978 24.66 -37.17 -11.04
C ASP A 978 23.59 -38.08 -10.40
N GLY A 979 23.02 -37.65 -9.27
CA GLY A 979 22.03 -38.40 -8.48
C GLY A 979 22.65 -39.39 -7.51
N ILE A 980 23.99 -39.49 -7.39
CA ILE A 980 24.63 -40.38 -6.44
C ILE A 980 24.41 -39.87 -5.01
N ILE A 981 23.92 -40.76 -4.15
CA ILE A 981 23.68 -40.49 -2.73
C ILE A 981 24.75 -41.18 -1.90
N ARG A 982 25.43 -40.42 -1.02
CA ARG A 982 26.52 -40.93 -0.19
C ARG A 982 26.43 -40.47 1.26
N HIS A 983 26.98 -41.27 2.17
CA HIS A 983 27.12 -40.94 3.58
C HIS A 983 27.78 -39.56 3.79
N VAL A 984 27.33 -38.85 4.83
CA VAL A 984 28.13 -37.81 5.48
C VAL A 984 28.04 -37.99 7.00
N PRO A 985 29.16 -37.84 7.75
CA PRO A 985 29.19 -37.91 9.20
C PRO A 985 28.07 -37.11 9.88
N THR A 986 27.13 -37.82 10.53
CA THR A 986 25.91 -37.23 11.09
C THR A 986 25.53 -37.81 12.43
N LYS A 987 25.25 -36.90 13.37
CA LYS A 987 24.75 -37.19 14.72
C LYS A 987 23.44 -36.45 14.97
N VAL A 988 22.44 -37.12 15.54
CA VAL A 988 21.21 -36.45 16.00
C VAL A 988 21.48 -35.78 17.34
N ILE A 989 21.06 -34.52 17.47
CA ILE A 989 21.17 -33.71 18.70
C ILE A 989 19.83 -33.02 18.99
N VAL A 990 19.72 -32.45 20.20
CA VAL A 990 18.61 -31.56 20.58
C VAL A 990 19.20 -30.20 20.92
N LYS A 991 18.70 -29.13 20.28
CA LYS A 991 19.00 -27.71 20.57
C LYS A 991 17.67 -27.03 20.87
N ASP A 992 17.57 -26.37 22.03
CA ASP A 992 16.41 -25.57 22.46
C ASP A 992 15.03 -26.29 22.43
N GLY A 993 15.05 -27.62 22.55
CA GLY A 993 13.87 -28.50 22.53
C GLY A 993 13.67 -29.21 21.19
N SER A 994 14.11 -28.61 20.09
CA SER A 994 14.00 -29.14 18.73
C SER A 994 15.11 -30.13 18.38
N TYR A 995 14.81 -31.09 17.51
CA TYR A 995 15.76 -32.10 17.05
C TYR A 995 16.48 -31.63 15.78
N TYR A 996 17.78 -31.88 15.70
CA TYR A 996 18.61 -31.52 14.54
C TYR A 996 19.52 -32.68 14.13
N ALA A 997 19.68 -32.85 12.82
CA ALA A 997 20.75 -33.63 12.24
C ALA A 997 22.02 -32.77 12.14
N LYS A 998 22.94 -32.93 13.10
CA LYS A 998 24.26 -32.29 13.05
C LYS A 998 25.16 -33.07 12.09
N ILE A 999 25.31 -32.52 10.89
CA ILE A 999 26.13 -33.00 9.79
C ILE A 999 27.50 -32.32 9.86
N ASN A 1000 28.56 -33.08 9.66
CA ASN A 1000 29.94 -32.58 9.56
C ASN A 1000 30.47 -32.93 8.18
N SER A 1001 30.81 -31.93 7.35
CA SER A 1001 31.29 -32.16 5.99
C SER A 1001 32.54 -31.36 5.64
N LEU A 1002 33.31 -31.91 4.69
CA LEU A 1002 34.52 -31.31 4.11
C LEU A 1002 34.25 -30.64 2.74
N THR A 1003 32.98 -30.52 2.33
CA THR A 1003 32.56 -29.86 1.08
C THR A 1003 31.34 -28.96 1.26
N ASN A 1004 31.04 -28.16 0.24
CA ASN A 1004 29.70 -27.60 -0.01
C ASN A 1004 28.92 -28.50 -0.96
N SER A 1005 27.59 -28.56 -0.82
CA SER A 1005 26.71 -29.48 -1.58
C SER A 1005 25.22 -29.35 -1.16
N ILE A 1006 24.37 -30.20 -1.72
CA ILE A 1006 23.00 -30.48 -1.27
C ILE A 1006 23.03 -31.59 -0.21
N TYR A 1007 22.39 -31.35 0.94
CA TYR A 1007 22.35 -32.25 2.09
C TYR A 1007 20.92 -32.64 2.45
N SER A 1008 20.72 -33.88 2.84
CA SER A 1008 19.44 -34.39 3.36
C SER A 1008 19.69 -35.45 4.44
N VAL A 1009 18.63 -36.05 4.98
CA VAL A 1009 18.65 -37.07 6.04
C VAL A 1009 17.81 -38.26 5.60
N ILE A 1010 18.29 -39.48 5.84
CA ILE A 1010 17.64 -40.73 5.39
C ILE A 1010 17.32 -41.71 6.53
N TRP A 1011 16.31 -42.55 6.24
CA TRP A 1011 16.03 -43.81 6.92
C TRP A 1011 16.44 -44.98 6.02
N ASN A 1012 17.45 -45.74 6.45
CA ASN A 1012 17.98 -46.90 5.73
C ASN A 1012 18.39 -48.03 6.71
N PRO A 1013 17.45 -48.81 7.27
CA PRO A 1013 17.76 -49.87 8.23
C PRO A 1013 18.26 -51.15 7.54
N VAL A 1014 19.57 -51.40 7.58
CA VAL A 1014 20.20 -52.58 6.97
C VAL A 1014 20.49 -53.67 8.01
N VAL A 1015 20.10 -54.91 7.69
CA VAL A 1015 20.36 -56.11 8.52
C VAL A 1015 20.99 -57.20 7.65
N PHE A 1016 22.26 -57.53 7.91
CA PHE A 1016 22.96 -58.62 7.23
C PHE A 1016 22.66 -59.97 7.89
N LYS A 1017 22.21 -60.95 7.10
CA LYS A 1017 21.69 -62.24 7.61
C LYS A 1017 22.79 -63.13 8.18
N ASP A 1018 23.96 -63.14 7.54
CA ASP A 1018 25.15 -63.86 7.97
C ASP A 1018 25.89 -63.20 9.15
N ALA A 1019 25.46 -62.01 9.57
CA ALA A 1019 25.90 -61.38 10.81
C ALA A 1019 24.97 -61.70 12.01
N GLU A 1020 23.88 -62.44 11.83
CA GLU A 1020 22.99 -62.80 12.93
C GLU A 1020 23.68 -63.74 13.94
N GLY A 1021 23.74 -63.33 15.20
CA GLY A 1021 24.51 -64.02 16.24
C GLY A 1021 26.03 -63.77 16.20
N HIS A 1022 26.54 -63.03 15.21
CA HIS A 1022 27.96 -62.70 15.11
C HIS A 1022 28.36 -61.56 16.07
N TRP A 1023 29.57 -61.59 16.63
CA TRP A 1023 30.03 -60.63 17.64
C TRP A 1023 30.08 -59.17 17.15
N ALA A 1024 30.18 -58.96 15.84
CA ALA A 1024 30.21 -57.64 15.21
C ALA A 1024 28.86 -57.18 14.63
N ARG A 1025 27.76 -57.92 14.83
CA ARG A 1025 26.42 -57.67 14.24
C ARG A 1025 26.02 -56.20 14.23
N ASP A 1026 26.05 -55.58 15.39
CA ASP A 1026 25.56 -54.21 15.56
C ASP A 1026 26.46 -53.18 14.87
N ALA A 1027 27.75 -53.50 14.66
CA ALA A 1027 28.68 -52.63 13.95
C ALA A 1027 28.58 -52.79 12.42
N VAL A 1028 28.43 -54.00 11.91
CA VAL A 1028 28.22 -54.20 10.46
C VAL A 1028 26.86 -53.65 10.03
N ASN A 1029 25.81 -53.83 10.83
CA ASN A 1029 24.48 -53.30 10.52
C ASN A 1029 24.44 -51.75 10.58
N ASP A 1030 25.05 -51.11 11.58
CA ASP A 1030 25.14 -49.64 11.66
C ASP A 1030 25.91 -49.06 10.46
N MET A 1031 27.10 -49.61 10.16
CA MET A 1031 27.90 -49.15 9.01
C MET A 1031 27.29 -49.47 7.64
N GLY A 1032 26.49 -50.55 7.53
CA GLY A 1032 25.69 -50.81 6.33
C GLY A 1032 24.51 -49.84 6.18
N SER A 1033 23.80 -49.59 7.28
CA SER A 1033 22.66 -48.66 7.34
C SER A 1033 23.09 -47.24 6.94
N ARG A 1034 24.27 -46.82 7.39
CA ARG A 1034 24.85 -45.51 7.06
C ARG A 1034 25.47 -45.40 5.66
N LEU A 1035 25.34 -46.41 4.78
CA LEU A 1035 25.95 -46.46 3.43
C LEU A 1035 27.50 -46.46 3.43
N ILE A 1036 28.13 -46.87 4.54
CA ILE A 1036 29.60 -46.90 4.68
C ILE A 1036 30.17 -48.25 4.18
N ILE A 1037 29.47 -49.37 4.44
CA ILE A 1037 29.93 -50.72 4.07
C ILE A 1037 28.85 -51.50 3.32
N ASN A 1038 29.10 -51.75 2.04
CA ASN A 1038 28.20 -52.50 1.17
C ASN A 1038 28.27 -54.01 1.44
N GLY A 1039 27.12 -54.68 1.42
CA GLY A 1039 27.02 -56.14 1.44
C GLY A 1039 27.38 -56.77 0.09
N VAL A 1040 27.96 -57.97 0.10
CA VAL A 1040 28.54 -58.63 -1.09
C VAL A 1040 27.46 -59.01 -2.12
N ASN A 1041 26.24 -59.28 -1.66
CA ASN A 1041 25.05 -59.53 -2.49
C ASN A 1041 23.81 -58.83 -1.88
N GLY A 1042 23.97 -57.62 -1.34
CA GLY A 1042 22.89 -56.83 -0.71
C GLY A 1042 22.31 -57.36 0.61
N HIS A 1043 22.46 -58.65 0.93
CA HIS A 1043 21.87 -59.31 2.11
C HIS A 1043 22.87 -59.96 3.06
N ASN A 1044 24.12 -60.14 2.61
CA ASN A 1044 25.20 -60.79 3.34
C ASN A 1044 26.43 -59.86 3.39
N ILE A 1045 27.17 -59.87 4.49
CA ILE A 1045 28.36 -59.04 4.71
C ILE A 1045 29.68 -59.81 4.62
N GLU A 1046 29.66 -61.13 4.74
CA GLU A 1046 30.82 -62.03 4.86
C GLU A 1046 31.77 -61.60 6.01
N PRO A 1047 31.30 -61.64 7.28
CA PRO A 1047 31.91 -60.90 8.39
C PRO A 1047 33.36 -61.34 8.68
N ASP A 1048 33.63 -62.64 8.69
CA ASP A 1048 34.95 -63.20 8.99
C ASP A 1048 35.91 -63.23 7.77
N ARG A 1049 35.51 -62.65 6.63
CA ARG A 1049 36.36 -62.62 5.42
C ARG A 1049 37.41 -61.51 5.52
N ASP A 1050 38.66 -61.84 5.19
CA ASP A 1050 39.72 -60.85 4.96
C ASP A 1050 39.30 -59.79 3.92
N ILE A 1051 39.46 -58.53 4.27
CA ILE A 1051 39.15 -57.38 3.40
C ILE A 1051 40.34 -56.98 2.53
N THR A 1052 40.10 -56.50 1.30
CA THR A 1052 41.18 -55.98 0.45
C THR A 1052 41.59 -54.54 0.82
N ARG A 1053 42.77 -54.11 0.36
CA ARG A 1053 43.23 -52.72 0.50
C ARG A 1053 42.31 -51.72 -0.21
N ALA A 1054 41.76 -52.07 -1.38
CA ALA A 1054 40.79 -51.23 -2.08
C ALA A 1054 39.46 -51.12 -1.33
N GLU A 1055 38.91 -52.24 -0.85
CA GLU A 1055 37.68 -52.26 -0.04
C GLU A 1055 37.83 -51.41 1.22
N PHE A 1056 38.90 -51.60 1.99
CA PHE A 1056 39.12 -50.84 3.24
C PHE A 1056 39.36 -49.34 2.99
N SER A 1057 40.00 -48.97 1.86
CA SER A 1057 40.14 -47.56 1.45
C SER A 1057 38.79 -46.93 1.11
N SER A 1058 37.94 -47.66 0.36
CA SER A 1058 36.61 -47.20 -0.02
C SER A 1058 35.71 -47.01 1.20
N ILE A 1059 35.77 -47.92 2.17
CA ILE A 1059 35.08 -47.79 3.46
C ILE A 1059 35.54 -46.54 4.22
N LEU A 1060 36.85 -46.27 4.28
CA LEU A 1060 37.40 -45.12 5.00
C LEU A 1060 36.99 -43.78 4.35
N VAL A 1061 36.98 -43.70 3.02
CA VAL A 1061 36.52 -42.52 2.27
C VAL A 1061 35.01 -42.30 2.45
N ARG A 1062 34.20 -43.35 2.36
CA ARG A 1062 32.75 -43.30 2.64
C ARG A 1062 32.47 -42.87 4.08
N ALA A 1063 33.19 -43.43 5.06
CA ALA A 1063 33.04 -43.11 6.48
C ALA A 1063 33.31 -41.62 6.81
N LEU A 1064 34.27 -41.01 6.12
CA LEU A 1064 34.62 -39.59 6.32
C LEU A 1064 33.70 -38.62 5.53
N GLY A 1065 32.74 -39.13 4.76
CA GLY A 1065 31.84 -38.32 3.93
C GLY A 1065 32.52 -37.69 2.71
N LEU A 1066 33.62 -38.28 2.25
CA LEU A 1066 34.43 -37.75 1.14
C LEU A 1066 33.88 -38.20 -0.22
N ASN A 1067 33.88 -37.29 -1.20
CA ASN A 1067 33.47 -37.58 -2.57
C ASN A 1067 34.57 -38.39 -3.30
N PRO A 1068 34.28 -39.55 -3.94
CA PRO A 1068 35.23 -40.22 -4.83
C PRO A 1068 35.71 -39.32 -6.00
N GLY A 1069 36.92 -39.57 -6.49
CA GLY A 1069 37.47 -38.96 -7.70
C GLY A 1069 37.01 -39.67 -8.98
N THR A 1070 37.57 -39.27 -10.13
CA THR A 1070 37.27 -39.87 -11.44
C THR A 1070 38.04 -41.17 -11.72
N GLY A 1071 38.88 -41.61 -10.78
CA GLY A 1071 39.72 -42.81 -10.90
C GLY A 1071 41.12 -42.52 -11.41
N SER A 1072 41.53 -41.25 -11.43
CA SER A 1072 42.83 -40.80 -11.92
C SER A 1072 43.90 -40.99 -10.85
N THR A 1073 44.76 -42.00 -10.99
CA THR A 1073 45.86 -42.27 -10.05
C THR A 1073 47.19 -42.50 -10.75
N ALA A 1074 48.29 -42.31 -10.02
CA ALA A 1074 49.63 -42.65 -10.49
C ALA A 1074 49.96 -44.16 -10.44
N PHE A 1075 49.03 -45.00 -9.98
CA PHE A 1075 49.26 -46.43 -9.77
C PHE A 1075 48.87 -47.26 -10.99
N SER A 1076 49.85 -47.95 -11.56
CA SER A 1076 49.71 -48.80 -12.74
C SER A 1076 48.82 -50.04 -12.53
N ASP A 1077 48.58 -50.44 -11.28
CA ASP A 1077 47.72 -51.56 -10.91
C ASP A 1077 46.31 -51.14 -10.44
N VAL A 1078 45.94 -49.87 -10.59
CA VAL A 1078 44.59 -49.35 -10.34
C VAL A 1078 43.95 -48.97 -11.68
N ASN A 1079 43.10 -49.86 -12.20
CA ASN A 1079 42.34 -49.62 -13.42
C ASN A 1079 41.20 -48.61 -13.14
N ALA A 1080 41.11 -47.55 -13.95
CA ALA A 1080 40.11 -46.49 -13.77
C ALA A 1080 38.66 -46.99 -13.89
N SER A 1081 38.41 -48.08 -14.63
CA SER A 1081 37.05 -48.64 -14.80
C SER A 1081 36.55 -49.52 -13.63
N GLU A 1082 37.30 -49.63 -12.54
CA GLU A 1082 36.92 -50.38 -11.34
C GLU A 1082 36.19 -49.47 -10.34
N GLU A 1083 35.12 -49.93 -9.68
CA GLU A 1083 34.32 -49.13 -8.72
C GLU A 1083 35.18 -48.46 -7.63
N TYR A 1084 36.27 -49.11 -7.22
CA TYR A 1084 37.17 -48.60 -6.17
C TYR A 1084 38.15 -47.50 -6.64
N SER A 1085 38.27 -47.22 -7.95
CA SER A 1085 39.31 -46.36 -8.51
C SER A 1085 39.23 -44.92 -7.97
N GLY A 1086 38.05 -44.31 -8.02
CA GLY A 1086 37.78 -42.96 -7.50
C GLY A 1086 37.97 -42.84 -5.99
N TYR A 1087 37.68 -43.90 -5.24
CA TYR A 1087 37.94 -43.93 -3.80
C TYR A 1087 39.45 -43.99 -3.49
N ILE A 1088 40.26 -44.69 -4.30
CA ILE A 1088 41.73 -44.68 -4.17
C ILE A 1088 42.29 -43.30 -4.51
N GLU A 1089 41.81 -42.63 -5.56
CA GLU A 1089 42.19 -41.25 -5.88
C GLU A 1089 41.94 -40.31 -4.69
N THR A 1090 40.72 -40.30 -4.15
CA THR A 1090 40.37 -39.45 -3.00
C THR A 1090 41.19 -39.81 -1.76
N ALA A 1091 41.40 -41.10 -1.47
CA ALA A 1091 42.21 -41.53 -0.33
C ALA A 1091 43.69 -41.11 -0.46
N LEU A 1092 44.25 -41.01 -1.67
CA LEU A 1092 45.58 -40.44 -1.91
C LEU A 1092 45.58 -38.92 -1.71
N LYS A 1093 44.58 -38.23 -2.28
CA LYS A 1093 44.43 -36.76 -2.23
C LYS A 1093 44.34 -36.25 -0.79
N TYR A 1094 43.60 -36.96 0.06
CA TYR A 1094 43.50 -36.72 1.51
C TYR A 1094 44.59 -37.42 2.34
N LYS A 1095 45.62 -38.01 1.71
CA LYS A 1095 46.80 -38.65 2.33
C LYS A 1095 46.49 -39.80 3.31
N LEU A 1096 45.29 -40.39 3.24
CA LEU A 1096 44.87 -41.53 4.04
C LEU A 1096 45.72 -42.78 3.72
N ILE A 1097 46.02 -42.99 2.43
CA ILE A 1097 46.76 -44.15 1.92
C ILE A 1097 48.10 -43.80 1.29
N SER A 1098 48.95 -44.82 1.19
CA SER A 1098 50.15 -44.84 0.36
C SER A 1098 50.20 -46.14 -0.45
N GLY A 1099 50.89 -46.09 -1.59
CA GLY A 1099 51.26 -47.28 -2.35
C GLY A 1099 52.31 -48.12 -1.61
N PHE A 1100 52.59 -49.31 -2.16
CA PHE A 1100 53.79 -50.09 -1.83
C PHE A 1100 55.04 -49.52 -2.52
N SER A 1101 54.83 -48.85 -3.66
CA SER A 1101 55.80 -48.04 -4.40
C SER A 1101 55.07 -46.83 -4.99
N ALA A 1102 55.77 -45.96 -5.74
CA ALA A 1102 55.15 -44.80 -6.39
C ALA A 1102 54.14 -45.18 -7.50
N ASP A 1103 54.27 -46.39 -8.03
CA ASP A 1103 53.57 -46.92 -9.22
C ASP A 1103 52.66 -48.13 -8.92
N LYS A 1104 52.58 -48.59 -7.66
CA LYS A 1104 51.80 -49.77 -7.24
C LYS A 1104 51.08 -49.60 -5.90
N PHE A 1105 49.77 -49.88 -5.86
CA PHE A 1105 48.93 -49.86 -4.66
C PHE A 1105 48.60 -51.25 -4.08
N GLY A 1106 48.46 -52.26 -4.93
CA GLY A 1106 47.93 -53.59 -4.60
C GLY A 1106 46.46 -53.58 -4.17
N PRO A 1107 45.51 -53.17 -5.03
CA PRO A 1107 44.09 -53.01 -4.64
C PRO A 1107 43.44 -54.31 -4.13
N ASN A 1108 43.77 -55.44 -4.75
CA ASN A 1108 43.23 -56.77 -4.40
C ASN A 1108 44.01 -57.51 -3.30
N GLU A 1109 45.16 -56.99 -2.88
CA GLU A 1109 45.91 -57.54 -1.76
C GLU A 1109 45.11 -57.38 -0.45
N LYS A 1110 45.25 -58.31 0.49
CA LYS A 1110 44.62 -58.20 1.81
C LYS A 1110 45.34 -57.15 2.65
N VAL A 1111 44.57 -56.32 3.37
CA VAL A 1111 45.15 -55.29 4.24
C VAL A 1111 45.48 -55.87 5.61
N THR A 1112 46.74 -55.74 6.04
CA THR A 1112 47.15 -56.18 7.37
C THR A 1112 46.67 -55.20 8.44
N ARG A 1113 46.53 -55.67 9.67
CA ARG A 1113 46.06 -54.84 10.78
C ARG A 1113 46.93 -53.60 11.02
N GLU A 1114 48.25 -53.71 10.88
CA GLU A 1114 49.13 -52.54 11.00
C GLU A 1114 48.89 -51.50 9.91
N GLN A 1115 48.57 -51.93 8.67
CA GLN A 1115 48.26 -51.01 7.56
C GLN A 1115 46.89 -50.34 7.79
N ALA A 1116 45.90 -51.11 8.24
CA ALA A 1116 44.56 -50.59 8.54
C ALA A 1116 44.60 -49.54 9.66
N LEU A 1117 45.34 -49.79 10.74
CA LEU A 1117 45.51 -48.82 11.83
C LEU A 1117 46.33 -47.59 11.40
N SER A 1118 47.35 -47.76 10.56
CA SER A 1118 48.06 -46.63 9.93
C SER A 1118 47.16 -45.74 9.06
N MET A 1119 46.17 -46.29 8.36
CA MET A 1119 45.19 -45.50 7.61
C MET A 1119 44.19 -44.79 8.54
N VAL A 1120 43.75 -45.46 9.61
CA VAL A 1120 42.81 -44.91 10.59
C VAL A 1120 43.43 -43.77 11.40
N SER A 1121 44.72 -43.85 11.78
CA SER A 1121 45.41 -42.74 12.46
C SER A 1121 45.41 -41.47 11.61
N ARG A 1122 45.61 -41.58 10.29
CA ARG A 1122 45.56 -40.42 9.37
C ARG A 1122 44.14 -39.87 9.18
N ALA A 1123 43.13 -40.73 9.29
CA ALA A 1123 41.75 -40.28 9.35
C ALA A 1123 41.45 -39.52 10.65
N MET A 1124 42.04 -39.92 11.79
CA MET A 1124 41.92 -39.19 13.07
C MET A 1124 42.49 -37.76 12.98
N SER A 1125 43.53 -37.56 12.18
CA SER A 1125 44.08 -36.23 11.88
C SER A 1125 43.07 -35.35 11.11
N ILE A 1126 42.29 -35.92 10.17
CA ILE A 1126 41.24 -35.21 9.43
C ILE A 1126 40.03 -34.91 10.33
N THR A 1127 39.65 -35.84 11.21
CA THR A 1127 38.55 -35.65 12.16
C THR A 1127 38.93 -34.81 13.39
N GLY A 1128 40.15 -34.24 13.44
CA GLY A 1128 40.62 -33.42 14.56
C GLY A 1128 40.66 -34.16 15.91
N SER A 1129 40.70 -35.50 15.90
CA SER A 1129 40.55 -36.34 17.09
C SER A 1129 41.75 -37.25 17.32
N GLU A 1130 42.94 -36.80 16.90
CA GLU A 1130 44.21 -37.47 17.14
C GLU A 1130 44.78 -37.09 18.52
N PRO A 1131 44.91 -38.02 19.48
CA PRO A 1131 45.52 -37.72 20.78
C PRO A 1131 47.02 -37.44 20.65
N GLU A 1132 47.47 -36.31 21.20
CA GLU A 1132 48.89 -36.02 21.35
C GLU A 1132 49.57 -37.09 22.23
N ILE A 1133 50.50 -37.86 21.63
CA ILE A 1133 51.36 -38.81 22.34
C ILE A 1133 52.83 -38.59 21.95
N THR A 1134 53.75 -38.71 22.91
CA THR A 1134 55.18 -38.70 22.58
C THR A 1134 55.64 -40.08 22.11
N ALA A 1135 56.80 -40.15 21.44
CA ALA A 1135 57.44 -41.42 21.09
C ALA A 1135 57.70 -42.34 22.31
N ASN A 1136 57.90 -41.76 23.51
CA ASN A 1136 58.03 -42.53 24.74
C ASN A 1136 56.69 -43.11 25.21
N ASP A 1137 55.57 -42.42 24.96
CA ASP A 1137 54.24 -42.89 25.34
C ASP A 1137 53.76 -43.99 24.38
N ALA A 1138 54.06 -43.87 23.08
CA ALA A 1138 53.86 -44.96 22.12
C ALA A 1138 54.58 -46.25 22.56
N VAL A 1139 55.83 -46.15 23.05
CA VAL A 1139 56.57 -47.30 23.62
C VAL A 1139 55.88 -47.86 24.87
N LYS A 1140 55.40 -47.02 25.79
CA LYS A 1140 54.65 -47.48 26.98
C LYS A 1140 53.36 -48.20 26.59
N ILE A 1141 52.55 -47.61 25.72
CA ILE A 1141 51.26 -48.14 25.26
C ILE A 1141 51.45 -49.52 24.60
N LEU A 1142 52.43 -49.64 23.71
CA LEU A 1142 52.76 -50.90 23.05
C LEU A 1142 53.34 -51.96 24.00
N SER A 1143 53.99 -51.58 25.11
CA SER A 1143 54.57 -52.55 26.05
C SER A 1143 53.55 -53.42 26.82
N TRP A 1144 52.26 -53.09 26.73
CA TRP A 1144 51.17 -53.92 27.27
C TRP A 1144 50.82 -55.15 26.41
N TYR A 1145 51.40 -55.27 25.20
CA TYR A 1145 51.06 -56.31 24.23
C TYR A 1145 52.29 -57.16 23.87
N GLU A 1146 52.15 -58.49 23.93
CA GLU A 1146 53.29 -59.42 23.83
C GLU A 1146 53.96 -59.42 22.44
N ASP A 1147 53.17 -59.20 21.39
CA ASP A 1147 53.57 -59.27 19.99
C ASP A 1147 53.85 -57.89 19.35
N ALA A 1148 53.77 -56.79 20.11
CA ALA A 1148 54.02 -55.43 19.59
C ALA A 1148 55.43 -55.24 18.98
N SER A 1149 56.36 -56.14 19.31
CA SER A 1149 57.68 -56.25 18.66
C SER A 1149 57.58 -56.51 17.14
N GLN A 1150 56.54 -57.25 16.70
CA GLN A 1150 56.29 -57.61 15.29
C GLN A 1150 55.75 -56.45 14.43
N ALA A 1151 55.21 -55.40 15.04
CA ALA A 1151 54.76 -54.23 14.29
C ALA A 1151 55.94 -53.57 13.55
N SER A 1152 55.69 -53.09 12.35
CA SER A 1152 56.69 -52.36 11.56
C SER A 1152 57.06 -51.02 12.22
N SER A 1153 58.30 -50.56 12.06
CA SER A 1153 58.73 -49.28 12.65
C SER A 1153 57.91 -48.07 12.17
N TYR A 1154 57.30 -48.13 10.98
CA TYR A 1154 56.45 -47.06 10.46
C TYR A 1154 55.08 -46.98 11.13
N SER A 1155 54.54 -48.09 11.66
CA SER A 1155 53.16 -48.17 12.17
C SER A 1155 53.06 -48.11 13.69
N LYS A 1156 54.18 -48.16 14.43
CA LYS A 1156 54.17 -48.18 15.90
C LYS A 1156 53.56 -46.94 16.54
N SER A 1157 53.73 -45.76 15.94
CA SER A 1157 53.07 -44.54 16.43
C SER A 1157 51.56 -44.63 16.20
N ASP A 1158 51.16 -44.86 14.95
CA ASP A 1158 49.78 -44.95 14.48
C ASP A 1158 48.95 -45.98 15.26
N ILE A 1159 49.53 -47.15 15.55
CA ILE A 1159 48.91 -48.19 16.37
C ILE A 1159 48.71 -47.70 17.81
N ALA A 1160 49.71 -47.03 18.41
CA ALA A 1160 49.58 -46.48 19.75
C ALA A 1160 48.55 -45.35 19.84
N VAL A 1161 48.46 -44.49 18.81
CA VAL A 1161 47.42 -43.46 18.65
C VAL A 1161 46.03 -44.10 18.64
N CYS A 1162 45.83 -45.14 17.82
CA CYS A 1162 44.56 -45.87 17.74
C CYS A 1162 44.17 -46.58 19.06
N ILE A 1163 45.16 -47.04 19.85
CA ILE A 1163 44.93 -47.61 21.18
C ILE A 1163 44.58 -46.51 22.19
N GLN A 1164 45.30 -45.38 22.18
CA GLN A 1164 45.09 -44.27 23.12
C GLN A 1164 43.70 -43.63 22.94
N ALA A 1165 43.20 -43.53 21.72
CA ALA A 1165 41.81 -43.10 21.45
C ALA A 1165 40.74 -44.16 21.77
N GLY A 1166 41.14 -45.40 22.08
CA GLY A 1166 40.23 -46.51 22.36
C GLY A 1166 39.49 -47.02 21.13
N ILE A 1167 40.08 -46.89 19.93
CA ILE A 1167 39.56 -47.48 18.69
C ILE A 1167 39.88 -48.99 18.66
N VAL A 1168 41.09 -49.38 19.08
CA VAL A 1168 41.53 -50.78 19.12
C VAL A 1168 42.14 -51.15 20.47
N ASN A 1169 41.75 -52.31 21.02
CA ASN A 1169 42.18 -52.81 22.33
C ASN A 1169 42.94 -54.17 22.21
N GLY A 1170 43.49 -54.45 21.03
CA GLY A 1170 44.01 -55.77 20.66
C GLY A 1170 42.94 -56.86 20.50
N LYS A 1171 43.41 -58.11 20.51
CA LYS A 1171 42.70 -59.39 20.58
C LYS A 1171 42.91 -60.01 21.99
N PRO A 1172 42.10 -60.98 22.43
CA PRO A 1172 42.23 -61.58 23.77
C PRO A 1172 43.64 -62.13 24.04
N GLY A 1173 44.13 -61.94 25.28
CA GLY A 1173 45.48 -62.36 25.69
C GLY A 1173 46.58 -61.33 25.41
N SER A 1174 46.26 -60.03 25.34
CA SER A 1174 47.22 -58.95 25.10
C SER A 1174 48.01 -59.09 23.78
N ILE A 1175 47.30 -59.48 22.71
CA ILE A 1175 47.84 -59.63 21.36
C ILE A 1175 47.33 -58.50 20.48
N LEU A 1176 48.18 -57.82 19.72
CA LEU A 1176 47.76 -56.85 18.70
C LEU A 1176 47.41 -57.52 17.39
N ASP A 1177 48.16 -58.55 17.00
CA ASP A 1177 48.19 -59.18 15.67
C ASP A 1177 48.45 -58.16 14.55
N PRO A 1178 49.64 -57.50 14.52
CA PRO A 1178 49.93 -56.43 13.55
C PRO A 1178 50.14 -56.97 12.12
N LYS A 1179 50.46 -58.26 11.97
CA LYS A 1179 50.74 -58.91 10.67
C LYS A 1179 49.56 -59.69 10.10
N GLY A 1180 48.61 -60.11 10.91
CA GLY A 1180 47.36 -60.71 10.43
C GLY A 1180 46.57 -59.76 9.53
N ASN A 1181 45.81 -60.34 8.61
CA ASN A 1181 44.82 -59.63 7.83
C ASN A 1181 43.67 -59.17 8.74
N ILE A 1182 43.00 -58.07 8.38
CA ILE A 1182 41.79 -57.63 9.06
C ILE A 1182 40.53 -58.18 8.36
N THR A 1183 39.58 -58.66 9.16
CA THR A 1183 38.28 -59.12 8.68
C THR A 1183 37.32 -57.96 8.39
N ARG A 1184 36.29 -58.18 7.55
CA ARG A 1184 35.23 -57.19 7.28
C ARG A 1184 34.48 -56.78 8.56
N ALA A 1185 34.29 -57.70 9.50
CA ALA A 1185 33.75 -57.44 10.83
C ALA A 1185 34.62 -56.50 11.67
N GLU A 1186 35.94 -56.76 11.74
CA GLU A 1186 36.87 -55.90 12.48
C GLU A 1186 36.99 -54.51 11.84
N ALA A 1187 36.98 -54.42 10.50
CA ALA A 1187 36.95 -53.16 9.78
C ALA A 1187 35.72 -52.32 10.17
N ALA A 1188 34.51 -52.92 10.16
CA ALA A 1188 33.29 -52.23 10.59
C ALA A 1188 33.35 -51.72 12.04
N VAL A 1189 33.90 -52.54 12.95
CA VAL A 1189 34.05 -52.16 14.37
C VAL A 1189 35.06 -51.04 14.58
N ILE A 1190 36.18 -51.05 13.86
CA ILE A 1190 37.20 -49.98 13.93
C ILE A 1190 36.67 -48.67 13.36
N ILE A 1191 36.01 -48.71 12.20
CA ILE A 1191 35.47 -47.51 11.52
C ILE A 1191 34.30 -46.90 12.31
N ARG A 1192 33.40 -47.73 12.86
CA ARG A 1192 32.35 -47.26 13.77
C ARG A 1192 32.93 -46.56 15.01
N ARG A 1193 33.99 -47.13 15.59
CA ARG A 1193 34.66 -46.53 16.76
C ARG A 1193 35.40 -45.25 16.43
N LEU A 1194 36.03 -45.14 15.26
CA LEU A 1194 36.60 -43.87 14.77
C LEU A 1194 35.53 -42.78 14.83
N LEU A 1195 34.43 -42.96 14.11
CA LEU A 1195 33.35 -41.96 14.03
C LEU A 1195 32.75 -41.65 15.41
N GLN A 1196 32.50 -42.66 16.26
CA GLN A 1196 32.00 -42.44 17.62
C GLN A 1196 33.00 -41.68 18.52
N LYS A 1197 34.30 -41.93 18.39
CA LYS A 1197 35.35 -41.26 19.17
C LYS A 1197 35.63 -39.84 18.67
N SER A 1198 35.45 -39.60 17.38
CA SER A 1198 35.45 -38.27 16.78
C SER A 1198 34.15 -37.48 17.01
N ASN A 1199 33.18 -38.02 17.77
CA ASN A 1199 31.87 -37.40 18.05
C ASN A 1199 31.02 -37.14 16.78
N LEU A 1200 31.25 -37.91 15.73
CA LEU A 1200 30.69 -37.73 14.38
C LEU A 1200 29.39 -38.50 14.11
N ILE A 1201 29.04 -39.51 14.93
CA ILE A 1201 27.84 -40.35 14.78
C ILE A 1201 27.16 -40.72 16.11
#